data_AF-U1PD53-F1
#
_entry.id   AF-U1PD53-F1
#
_cell.length_a   1.000
_cell.length_b   1.000
_cell.length_c   1.000
_cell.angle_alpha   90.00
_cell.angle_beta   90.00
_cell.angle_gamma   90.00
#
_symmetry.space_group_name_H-M   'P 1'
#
loop_
_entity.id
_entity.type
_entity.pdbx_description
1 polymer ?
#
loop_
_entity_poly.entity_id
_entity_poly.type
_entity_poly.pdbx_seq_one_letter_code
_entity_poly.pdbx_strand_id
1 'polypeptide(L)'
;MFRPIRVLHVDDRPEYGDILTSYLDEHDEPFDVVTETDPIVALQTLSDAEFDCLVSDYEMPKMDGLELLAAVQRRQPELPVILLTAKGNESVASEAIAAGVTDYIPKEDLTDSPGILAKRITNAVERQTYSRQFETLVETLPGVVYRSRDTPERETDFVGGNCESLTGYPADAIVAGEITWNADIIHPDDRETVRESVETQLADGDAFELTYRIRTADGERKWVTEHGQQVAVEDGEAIFEGFITDVTGVKENERQLAQYSDTLEGLQRTTQQLLEATTAEAAAEIVIEGLESAFNFDTAGIWLATDDKLEPVTQTERGQALVGEPPTYSPAEQSLSWAAFEKGRTRRIESMADQPNRANPETPINSELIVPLGEYALLNIGSTEPAAFSEADAERVQLWADTVTEAFARVDQLQQLKTREAELTRQRDRLDQFASVVSHDLRNPINVASGRLKLAAEECDSDQLEIIDRALSRMEELIDDALLLARQGQTVGETESLILCDLVAQCWQTVATAEATIDCQTEAVIRADPSRLADVLENLFRNAVEHGSDSVRITVGTTDTGFYIADNGPGIPPDEREQIFETGYSTNTDGTGFGLAIVREIVEAHGWAIETGESEAGGARFDITDVEFIDR
;
A
#
# COMPACT_ATOMS: atom_id res chain seq x y z
N MET A 1 7.48 54.99 -17.23
CA MET A 1 7.64 56.08 -18.21
C MET A 1 6.36 56.06 -19.04
N PHE A 2 5.40 56.91 -18.70
CA PHE A 2 4.09 56.90 -19.33
C PHE A 2 4.19 57.45 -20.76
N ARG A 3 3.47 56.83 -21.71
CA ARG A 3 3.27 57.38 -23.05
C ARG A 3 2.59 58.75 -22.90
N PRO A 4 2.98 59.78 -23.66
CA PRO A 4 2.29 61.07 -23.60
C PRO A 4 0.80 60.92 -23.93
N ILE A 5 -0.06 61.60 -23.17
CA ILE A 5 -1.51 61.63 -23.44
C ILE A 5 -1.72 62.39 -24.74
N ARG A 6 -2.26 61.70 -25.76
CA ARG A 6 -2.51 62.28 -27.08
C ARG A 6 -3.88 62.97 -27.08
N VAL A 7 -3.88 64.28 -27.28
CA VAL A 7 -5.09 65.10 -27.23
C VAL A 7 -5.37 65.65 -28.62
N LEU A 8 -6.56 65.41 -29.15
CA LEU A 8 -7.05 66.13 -30.32
C LEU A 8 -7.80 67.38 -29.82
N HIS A 9 -7.29 68.55 -30.17
CA HIS A 9 -7.96 69.82 -29.90
C HIS A 9 -8.66 70.32 -31.17
N VAL A 10 -9.91 70.77 -31.05
CA VAL A 10 -10.69 71.30 -32.18
C VAL A 10 -11.26 72.65 -31.81
N ASP A 11 -10.84 73.72 -32.50
CA ASP A 11 -11.33 75.08 -32.29
C ASP A 11 -11.24 75.85 -33.63
N ASP A 12 -12.29 76.60 -33.99
CA ASP A 12 -12.36 77.29 -35.29
C ASP A 12 -11.36 78.46 -35.40
N ARG A 13 -10.76 78.86 -34.27
CA ARG A 13 -9.76 79.92 -34.18
C ARG A 13 -8.37 79.32 -33.94
N PRO A 14 -7.45 79.43 -34.92
CA PRO A 14 -6.11 78.83 -34.83
C PRO A 14 -5.28 79.37 -33.65
N GLU A 15 -5.56 80.58 -33.19
CA GLU A 15 -4.90 81.21 -32.04
C GLU A 15 -5.11 80.47 -30.72
N TYR A 16 -6.22 79.71 -30.58
CA TYR A 16 -6.47 78.91 -29.37
C TYR A 16 -5.69 77.60 -29.34
N GLY A 17 -5.21 77.12 -30.49
CA GLY A 17 -4.33 75.93 -30.57
C GLY A 17 -3.03 76.15 -29.83
N ASP A 18 -2.31 77.21 -30.17
CA ASP A 18 -1.02 77.54 -29.53
C ASP A 18 -1.16 77.83 -28.04
N ILE A 19 -2.30 78.44 -27.63
CA ILE A 19 -2.63 78.72 -26.24
C ILE A 19 -2.88 77.42 -25.48
N LEU A 20 -3.65 76.49 -26.04
CA LEU A 20 -3.98 75.23 -25.39
C LEU A 20 -2.75 74.33 -25.24
N THR A 21 -1.89 74.28 -26.25
CA THR A 21 -0.59 73.59 -26.14
C THR A 21 0.27 74.19 -25.03
N SER A 22 0.34 75.53 -24.93
CA SER A 22 1.07 76.20 -23.86
C SER A 22 0.50 75.89 -22.47
N TYR A 23 -0.82 75.79 -22.32
CA TYR A 23 -1.47 75.44 -21.05
C TYR A 23 -1.18 74.00 -20.60
N LEU A 24 -0.98 73.08 -21.54
CA LEU A 24 -0.67 71.69 -21.25
C LEU A 24 0.83 71.46 -21.01
N ASP A 25 1.71 72.23 -21.66
CA ASP A 25 3.18 72.18 -21.47
C ASP A 25 3.62 72.66 -20.07
N GLU A 26 2.78 73.43 -19.36
CA GLU A 26 3.04 73.88 -17.99
C GLU A 26 2.78 72.80 -16.91
N HIS A 27 2.24 71.64 -17.29
CA HIS A 27 1.91 70.53 -16.38
C HIS A 27 3.01 69.45 -16.36
N ASP A 28 3.12 68.71 -15.25
CA ASP A 28 4.14 67.65 -15.08
C ASP A 28 3.90 66.41 -15.97
N GLU A 29 2.70 66.28 -16.54
CA GLU A 29 2.34 65.15 -17.42
C GLU A 29 2.65 65.47 -18.88
N PRO A 30 3.29 64.55 -19.63
CA PRO A 30 3.61 64.81 -21.03
C PRO A 30 2.34 64.67 -21.90
N PHE A 31 1.97 65.73 -22.61
CA PHE A 31 0.87 65.75 -23.59
C PHE A 31 1.41 65.81 -25.03
N ASP A 32 0.73 65.14 -25.97
CA ASP A 32 0.95 65.25 -27.42
C ASP A 32 -0.31 65.83 -28.05
N VAL A 33 -0.30 67.14 -28.34
CA VAL A 33 -1.49 67.88 -28.76
C VAL A 33 -1.50 68.07 -30.26
N VAL A 34 -2.55 67.57 -30.93
CA VAL A 34 -2.83 67.84 -32.33
C VAL A 34 -4.00 68.81 -32.39
N THR A 35 -3.87 69.95 -33.08
CA THR A 35 -4.96 70.92 -33.22
C THR A 35 -5.52 70.93 -34.63
N GLU A 36 -6.84 70.88 -34.74
CA GLU A 36 -7.59 71.04 -35.99
C GLU A 36 -8.55 72.23 -35.92
N THR A 37 -8.73 72.92 -37.04
CA THR A 37 -9.60 74.12 -37.12
C THR A 37 -10.91 73.87 -37.84
N ASP A 38 -11.09 72.69 -38.44
CA ASP A 38 -12.33 72.28 -39.09
C ASP A 38 -12.82 70.97 -38.46
N PRO A 39 -14.02 70.93 -37.86
CA PRO A 39 -14.56 69.73 -37.19
C PRO A 39 -14.71 68.53 -38.14
N ILE A 40 -14.86 68.76 -39.45
CA ILE A 40 -14.91 67.66 -40.44
C ILE A 40 -13.51 67.05 -40.62
N VAL A 41 -12.46 67.87 -40.60
CA VAL A 41 -11.08 67.39 -40.67
C VAL A 41 -10.73 66.66 -39.37
N ALA A 42 -11.17 67.17 -38.21
CA ALA A 42 -11.00 66.47 -36.93
C ALA A 42 -11.57 65.04 -36.94
N LEU A 43 -12.75 64.82 -37.55
CA LEU A 43 -13.32 63.47 -37.70
C LEU A 43 -12.49 62.56 -38.62
N GLN A 44 -11.79 63.11 -39.61
CA GLN A 44 -10.83 62.36 -40.44
C GLN A 44 -9.59 62.01 -39.62
N THR A 45 -9.04 62.99 -38.89
CA THR A 45 -7.88 62.82 -38.00
C THR A 45 -8.13 61.74 -36.93
N LEU A 46 -9.33 61.71 -36.31
CA LEU A 46 -9.75 60.64 -35.38
C LEU A 46 -9.88 59.26 -36.04
N SER A 47 -10.07 59.21 -37.36
CA SER A 47 -10.13 57.93 -38.10
C SER A 47 -8.75 57.44 -38.51
N ASP A 48 -7.80 58.36 -38.73
CA ASP A 48 -6.44 58.06 -39.19
C ASP A 48 -5.45 57.82 -38.04
N ALA A 49 -5.75 58.29 -36.82
CA ALA A 49 -4.90 58.14 -35.65
C ALA A 49 -5.70 57.98 -34.34
N GLU A 50 -5.11 57.30 -33.36
CA GLU A 50 -5.68 57.14 -32.01
C GLU A 50 -5.33 58.33 -31.11
N PHE A 51 -6.35 58.81 -30.39
CA PHE A 51 -6.24 59.86 -29.38
C PHE A 51 -6.79 59.34 -28.05
N ASP A 52 -6.25 59.86 -26.95
CA ASP A 52 -6.66 59.50 -25.60
C ASP A 52 -7.79 60.43 -25.10
N CYS A 53 -7.90 61.65 -25.64
CA CYS A 53 -8.97 62.60 -25.33
C CYS A 53 -9.23 63.57 -26.50
N LEU A 54 -10.50 63.96 -26.68
CA LEU A 54 -10.91 65.04 -27.57
C LEU A 54 -11.28 66.27 -26.74
N VAL A 55 -10.64 67.40 -27.02
CA VAL A 55 -11.01 68.71 -26.47
C VAL A 55 -11.59 69.54 -27.59
N SER A 56 -12.85 69.94 -27.51
CA SER A 56 -13.52 70.66 -28.60
C SER A 56 -14.11 71.97 -28.09
N ASP A 57 -13.98 73.03 -28.87
CA ASP A 57 -14.81 74.22 -28.69
C ASP A 57 -16.28 73.86 -28.91
N TYR A 58 -17.16 74.55 -28.19
CA TYR A 58 -18.59 74.41 -28.34
C TYR A 58 -19.10 75.16 -29.57
N GLU A 59 -18.67 76.43 -29.77
CA GLU A 59 -19.19 77.29 -30.85
C GLU A 59 -18.30 77.26 -32.10
N MET A 60 -18.50 76.27 -32.98
CA MET A 60 -17.74 76.15 -34.23
C MET A 60 -18.63 76.31 -35.48
N PRO A 61 -18.14 76.94 -36.57
CA PRO A 61 -18.87 77.02 -37.82
C PRO A 61 -19.08 75.65 -38.46
N LYS A 62 -20.25 75.46 -39.10
CA LYS A 62 -20.70 74.24 -39.81
C LYS A 62 -21.13 73.07 -38.92
N MET A 63 -20.41 72.80 -37.83
CA MET A 63 -20.70 71.72 -36.89
C MET A 63 -20.29 72.19 -35.49
N ASP A 64 -21.24 72.25 -34.57
CA ASP A 64 -20.95 72.64 -33.18
C ASP A 64 -20.31 71.48 -32.38
N GLY A 65 -19.81 71.78 -31.17
CA GLY A 65 -19.14 70.79 -30.33
C GLY A 65 -20.02 69.60 -29.92
N LEU A 66 -21.34 69.76 -29.84
CA LEU A 66 -22.27 68.67 -29.52
C LEU A 66 -22.54 67.78 -30.73
N GLU A 67 -22.67 68.37 -31.91
CA GLU A 67 -22.77 67.65 -33.17
C GLU A 67 -21.51 66.83 -33.45
N LEU A 68 -20.33 67.39 -33.11
CA LEU A 68 -19.06 66.67 -33.16
C LEU A 68 -19.02 65.52 -32.14
N LEU A 69 -19.39 65.77 -30.88
CA LEU A 69 -19.49 64.73 -29.84
C LEU A 69 -20.37 63.56 -30.31
N ALA A 70 -21.57 63.85 -30.83
CA ALA A 70 -22.49 62.82 -31.32
C ALA A 70 -21.94 62.04 -32.53
N ALA A 71 -21.08 62.64 -33.35
CA ALA A 71 -20.40 61.97 -34.46
C ALA A 71 -19.25 61.08 -33.97
N VAL A 72 -18.51 61.53 -32.96
CA VAL A 72 -17.40 60.79 -32.33
C VAL A 72 -17.92 59.61 -31.53
N GLN A 73 -18.91 59.80 -30.66
CA GLN A 73 -19.51 58.72 -29.87
C GLN A 73 -20.07 57.58 -30.74
N ARG A 74 -20.52 57.86 -31.97
CA ARG A 74 -20.97 56.83 -32.91
C ARG A 74 -19.85 55.93 -33.45
N ARG A 75 -18.60 56.40 -33.41
CA ARG A 75 -17.42 55.69 -33.96
C ARG A 75 -16.47 55.20 -32.89
N GLN A 76 -16.30 56.01 -31.85
CA GLN A 76 -15.45 55.80 -30.69
C GLN A 76 -16.25 56.20 -29.44
N PRO A 77 -17.23 55.37 -29.02
CA PRO A 77 -18.12 55.67 -27.88
C PRO A 77 -17.37 55.85 -26.56
N GLU A 78 -16.16 55.29 -26.48
CA GLU A 78 -15.30 55.29 -25.31
C GLU A 78 -14.31 56.46 -25.25
N LEU A 79 -14.18 57.27 -26.31
CA LEU A 79 -13.23 58.38 -26.32
C LEU A 79 -13.71 59.49 -25.37
N PRO A 80 -12.95 59.85 -24.32
CA PRO A 80 -13.29 60.96 -23.45
C PRO A 80 -13.35 62.28 -24.22
N VAL A 81 -14.46 63.02 -24.11
CA VAL A 81 -14.64 64.32 -24.77
C VAL A 81 -14.84 65.41 -23.72
N ILE A 82 -14.05 66.49 -23.85
CA ILE A 82 -14.14 67.70 -23.02
C ILE A 82 -14.56 68.87 -23.89
N LEU A 83 -15.65 69.55 -23.52
CA LEU A 83 -16.14 70.72 -24.25
C LEU A 83 -15.68 72.03 -23.63
N LEU A 84 -15.14 72.94 -24.45
CA LEU A 84 -14.78 74.31 -24.06
C LEU A 84 -15.92 75.28 -24.39
N THR A 85 -16.38 76.08 -23.42
CA THR A 85 -17.58 76.92 -23.60
C THR A 85 -17.33 78.39 -23.26
N ALA A 86 -18.07 79.31 -23.88
CA ALA A 86 -17.99 80.75 -23.55
C ALA A 86 -18.70 81.09 -22.22
N LYS A 87 -18.28 82.19 -21.56
CA LYS A 87 -18.80 82.61 -20.24
C LYS A 87 -20.33 82.74 -20.21
N GLY A 88 -20.95 82.17 -19.17
CA GLY A 88 -22.32 82.51 -18.75
C GLY A 88 -23.43 81.75 -19.47
N ASN A 89 -23.10 80.67 -20.17
CA ASN A 89 -24.08 79.86 -20.89
C ASN A 89 -24.49 78.61 -20.08
N GLU A 90 -25.23 78.81 -18.98
CA GLU A 90 -25.73 77.72 -18.12
C GLU A 90 -26.65 76.73 -18.88
N SER A 91 -27.34 77.21 -19.93
CA SER A 91 -28.10 76.35 -20.86
C SER A 91 -27.21 75.35 -21.58
N VAL A 92 -26.00 75.77 -22.00
CA VAL A 92 -25.05 74.90 -22.71
C VAL A 92 -24.46 73.83 -21.81
N ALA A 93 -24.20 74.12 -20.55
CA ALA A 93 -23.75 73.12 -19.59
C ALA A 93 -24.78 71.98 -19.41
N SER A 94 -26.08 72.34 -19.35
CA SER A 94 -27.16 71.35 -19.24
C SER A 94 -27.30 70.50 -20.51
N GLU A 95 -27.17 71.12 -21.68
CA GLU A 95 -27.21 70.42 -22.98
C GLU A 95 -26.01 69.47 -23.15
N ALA A 96 -24.81 69.91 -22.75
CA ALA A 96 -23.59 69.10 -22.81
C ALA A 96 -23.67 67.85 -21.93
N ILE A 97 -24.20 67.99 -20.70
CA ILE A 97 -24.43 66.85 -19.81
C ILE A 97 -25.48 65.89 -20.42
N ALA A 98 -26.57 66.41 -20.96
CA ALA A 98 -27.61 65.60 -21.59
C ALA A 98 -27.12 64.84 -22.83
N ALA A 99 -26.14 65.39 -23.54
CA ALA A 99 -25.50 64.77 -24.70
C ALA A 99 -24.41 63.73 -24.32
N GLY A 100 -24.13 63.53 -23.04
CA GLY A 100 -23.15 62.54 -22.57
C GLY A 100 -21.69 62.96 -22.75
N VAL A 101 -21.40 64.26 -22.68
CA VAL A 101 -20.00 64.75 -22.64
C VAL A 101 -19.29 64.19 -21.39
N THR A 102 -17.99 63.92 -21.49
CA THR A 102 -17.21 63.43 -20.33
C THR A 102 -16.97 64.52 -19.31
N ASP A 103 -16.65 65.74 -19.77
CA ASP A 103 -16.52 66.92 -18.92
C ASP A 103 -16.73 68.21 -19.76
N TYR A 104 -16.90 69.36 -19.11
CA TYR A 104 -16.94 70.66 -19.79
C TYR A 104 -16.21 71.73 -18.98
N ILE A 105 -15.59 72.68 -19.68
CA ILE A 105 -14.77 73.73 -19.07
C ILE A 105 -15.11 75.09 -19.69
N PRO A 106 -15.54 76.08 -18.89
CA PRO A 106 -15.65 77.46 -19.36
C PRO A 106 -14.28 78.04 -19.75
N LYS A 107 -14.18 78.70 -20.91
CA LYS A 107 -12.92 79.29 -21.42
C LYS A 107 -12.30 80.34 -20.47
N GLU A 108 -13.09 80.96 -19.59
CA GLU A 108 -12.55 81.88 -18.56
C GLU A 108 -11.77 81.17 -17.46
N ASP A 109 -12.20 79.96 -17.08
CA ASP A 109 -11.51 79.16 -16.06
C ASP A 109 -10.12 78.73 -16.56
N LEU A 110 -9.97 78.57 -17.89
CA LEU A 110 -8.69 78.32 -18.54
C LEU A 110 -7.74 79.52 -18.45
N THR A 111 -8.27 80.75 -18.57
CA THR A 111 -7.46 81.97 -18.42
C THR A 111 -7.06 82.24 -16.98
N ASP A 112 -7.92 81.90 -16.02
CA ASP A 112 -7.67 82.12 -14.58
C ASP A 112 -6.77 81.03 -13.97
N SER A 113 -6.86 79.79 -14.48
CA SER A 113 -6.09 78.65 -13.99
C SER A 113 -5.83 77.61 -15.09
N PRO A 114 -4.82 77.82 -15.94
CA PRO A 114 -4.47 76.93 -17.06
C PRO A 114 -4.36 75.44 -16.71
N GLY A 115 -3.85 75.10 -15.52
CA GLY A 115 -3.68 73.72 -15.06
C GLY A 115 -4.98 72.93 -14.82
N ILE A 116 -6.16 73.59 -14.86
CA ILE A 116 -7.45 72.88 -14.75
C ILE A 116 -7.67 71.96 -15.96
N LEU A 117 -7.25 72.38 -17.17
CA LEU A 117 -7.45 71.58 -18.37
C LEU A 117 -6.66 70.28 -18.32
N ALA A 118 -5.36 70.35 -18.01
CA ALA A 118 -4.49 69.18 -17.88
C ALA A 118 -5.09 68.17 -16.88
N LYS A 119 -5.46 68.64 -15.68
CA LYS A 119 -6.08 67.80 -14.64
C LYS A 119 -7.38 67.14 -15.11
N ARG A 120 -8.22 67.84 -15.87
CA ARG A 120 -9.49 67.32 -16.38
C ARG A 120 -9.28 66.26 -17.45
N ILE A 121 -8.33 66.49 -18.36
CA ILE A 121 -7.92 65.51 -19.37
C ILE A 121 -7.38 64.26 -18.68
N THR A 122 -6.42 64.39 -17.76
CA THR A 122 -5.82 63.26 -17.02
C THR A 122 -6.90 62.44 -16.33
N ASN A 123 -7.78 63.07 -15.53
CA ASN A 123 -8.84 62.37 -14.82
C ASN A 123 -9.80 61.62 -15.76
N ALA A 124 -10.13 62.22 -16.91
CA ALA A 124 -11.02 61.62 -17.89
C ALA A 124 -10.38 60.39 -18.55
N VAL A 125 -9.10 60.49 -18.93
CA VAL A 125 -8.31 59.39 -19.51
C VAL A 125 -8.08 58.27 -18.51
N GLU A 126 -7.69 58.60 -17.27
CA GLU A 126 -7.50 57.61 -16.21
C GLU A 126 -8.79 56.84 -15.91
N ARG A 127 -9.92 57.54 -15.81
CA ARG A 127 -11.23 56.89 -15.58
C ARG A 127 -11.57 55.89 -16.68
N GLN A 128 -11.36 56.26 -17.94
CA GLN A 128 -11.61 55.36 -19.07
C GLN A 128 -10.64 54.17 -19.07
N THR A 129 -9.37 54.42 -18.74
CA THR A 129 -8.32 53.39 -18.66
C THR A 129 -8.61 52.38 -17.57
N TYR A 130 -9.01 52.83 -16.37
CA TYR A 130 -9.37 51.94 -15.26
C TYR A 130 -10.59 51.09 -15.57
N SER A 131 -11.62 51.66 -16.23
CA SER A 131 -12.81 50.91 -16.64
C SER A 131 -12.44 49.75 -17.58
N ARG A 132 -11.64 50.04 -18.61
CA ARG A 132 -11.19 49.03 -19.58
C ARG A 132 -10.27 47.96 -18.97
N GLN A 133 -9.38 48.37 -18.06
CA GLN A 133 -8.53 47.44 -17.34
C GLN A 133 -9.35 46.51 -16.44
N PHE A 134 -10.39 47.02 -15.79
CA PHE A 134 -11.28 46.22 -14.96
C PHE A 134 -12.03 45.17 -15.78
N GLU A 135 -12.63 45.55 -16.91
CA GLU A 135 -13.30 44.60 -17.82
C GLU A 135 -12.35 43.49 -18.29
N THR A 136 -11.15 43.87 -18.74
CA THR A 136 -10.14 42.90 -19.19
C THR A 136 -9.73 41.95 -18.04
N LEU A 137 -9.54 42.46 -16.84
CA LEU A 137 -9.19 41.64 -15.68
C LEU A 137 -10.30 40.63 -15.39
N VAL A 138 -11.56 41.09 -15.33
CA VAL A 138 -12.72 40.22 -15.09
C VAL A 138 -12.83 39.14 -16.16
N GLU A 139 -12.67 39.47 -17.44
CA GLU A 139 -12.71 38.50 -18.56
C GLU A 139 -11.59 37.44 -18.49
N THR A 140 -10.44 37.78 -17.91
CA THR A 140 -9.31 36.83 -17.79
C THR A 140 -9.37 35.94 -16.55
N LEU A 141 -10.30 36.18 -15.61
CA LEU A 141 -10.42 35.37 -14.39
C LEU A 141 -10.89 33.95 -14.73
N PRO A 142 -10.29 32.90 -14.13
CA PRO A 142 -10.67 31.50 -14.33
C PRO A 142 -11.95 31.15 -13.53
N GLY A 143 -13.04 31.87 -13.77
CA GLY A 143 -14.33 31.68 -13.09
C GLY A 143 -15.31 32.81 -13.42
N VAL A 144 -16.46 32.80 -12.74
CA VAL A 144 -17.55 33.76 -12.93
C VAL A 144 -17.57 34.74 -11.79
N VAL A 145 -17.51 36.03 -12.08
CA VAL A 145 -17.74 37.09 -11.09
C VAL A 145 -19.18 37.55 -11.22
N TYR A 146 -19.88 37.70 -10.11
CA TYR A 146 -21.27 38.14 -10.13
C TYR A 146 -21.55 39.20 -9.06
N ARG A 147 -22.58 40.00 -9.32
CA ARG A 147 -23.30 40.78 -8.31
C ARG A 147 -24.79 40.47 -8.45
N SER A 148 -25.43 40.05 -7.37
CA SER A 148 -26.85 39.68 -7.36
C SER A 148 -27.56 40.14 -6.10
N ARG A 149 -28.86 40.33 -6.21
CA ARG A 149 -29.76 40.66 -5.09
C ARG A 149 -30.32 39.39 -4.47
N ASP A 150 -30.55 39.43 -3.17
CA ASP A 150 -31.16 38.36 -2.40
C ASP A 150 -32.68 38.30 -2.61
N THR A 151 -33.08 38.02 -3.85
CA THR A 151 -34.47 37.77 -4.23
C THR A 151 -34.69 36.28 -4.50
N PRO A 152 -35.93 35.76 -4.45
CA PRO A 152 -36.22 34.35 -4.75
C PRO A 152 -35.70 33.89 -6.13
N GLU A 153 -35.63 34.82 -7.08
CA GLU A 153 -35.17 34.60 -8.47
C GLU A 153 -33.66 34.87 -8.63
N ARG A 154 -33.00 35.39 -7.59
CA ARG A 154 -31.62 35.91 -7.61
C ARG A 154 -31.39 36.87 -8.78
N GLU A 155 -32.12 37.97 -8.77
CA GLU A 155 -31.93 39.04 -9.76
C GLU A 155 -30.45 39.46 -9.79
N THR A 156 -29.86 39.42 -10.99
CA THR A 156 -28.42 39.55 -11.15
C THR A 156 -28.09 40.89 -11.80
N ASP A 157 -27.45 41.77 -11.04
CA ASP A 157 -27.05 43.11 -11.47
C ASP A 157 -25.85 43.06 -12.43
N PHE A 158 -24.95 42.09 -12.25
CA PHE A 158 -23.74 41.93 -13.05
C PHE A 158 -23.30 40.47 -13.11
N VAL A 159 -22.86 40.03 -14.29
CA VAL A 159 -22.12 38.77 -14.49
C VAL A 159 -20.97 39.04 -15.43
N GLY A 160 -19.78 38.56 -15.08
CA GLY A 160 -18.58 38.66 -15.90
C GLY A 160 -17.66 37.46 -15.74
N GLY A 161 -16.54 37.48 -16.45
CA GLY A 161 -15.57 36.39 -16.50
C GLY A 161 -16.05 35.25 -17.38
N ASN A 162 -15.64 34.03 -17.05
CA ASN A 162 -15.85 32.84 -17.86
C ASN A 162 -17.27 32.24 -17.72
N CYS A 163 -18.31 33.07 -17.70
CA CYS A 163 -19.70 32.66 -17.51
C CYS A 163 -20.19 31.68 -18.58
N GLU A 164 -20.07 32.06 -19.85
CA GLU A 164 -20.53 31.24 -20.97
C GLU A 164 -19.74 29.93 -21.07
N SER A 165 -18.43 29.97 -20.87
CA SER A 165 -17.57 28.78 -20.84
C SER A 165 -17.92 27.82 -19.70
N LEU A 166 -18.29 28.33 -18.53
CA LEU A 166 -18.64 27.51 -17.37
C LEU A 166 -20.04 26.90 -17.52
N THR A 167 -21.03 27.73 -17.82
CA THR A 167 -22.46 27.39 -17.72
C THR A 167 -23.10 27.05 -19.06
N GLY A 168 -22.52 27.47 -20.18
CA GLY A 168 -23.13 27.41 -21.51
C GLY A 168 -24.17 28.48 -21.80
N TYR A 169 -24.41 29.42 -20.86
CA TYR A 169 -25.33 30.54 -21.03
C TYR A 169 -24.55 31.87 -21.13
N PRO A 170 -24.93 32.77 -22.05
CA PRO A 170 -24.28 34.06 -22.17
C PRO A 170 -24.64 34.95 -20.97
N ALA A 171 -23.70 35.81 -20.56
CA ALA A 171 -23.84 36.62 -19.35
C ALA A 171 -25.02 37.60 -19.42
N ASP A 172 -25.33 38.11 -20.62
CA ASP A 172 -26.45 39.02 -20.87
C ASP A 172 -27.82 38.38 -20.63
N ALA A 173 -27.99 37.08 -20.95
CA ALA A 173 -29.22 36.35 -20.67
C ALA A 173 -29.47 36.17 -19.16
N ILE A 174 -28.40 36.07 -18.36
CA ILE A 174 -28.50 35.98 -16.90
C ILE A 174 -28.86 37.34 -16.31
N VAL A 175 -28.19 38.42 -16.76
CA VAL A 175 -28.48 39.79 -16.31
C VAL A 175 -29.89 40.24 -16.74
N ALA A 176 -30.37 39.81 -17.91
CA ALA A 176 -31.72 40.07 -18.38
C ALA A 176 -32.81 39.28 -17.63
N GLY A 177 -32.44 38.33 -16.76
CA GLY A 177 -33.37 37.46 -16.05
C GLY A 177 -34.04 36.40 -16.93
N GLU A 178 -33.55 36.16 -18.15
CA GLU A 178 -34.04 35.08 -19.02
C GLU A 178 -33.62 33.70 -18.49
N ILE A 179 -32.45 33.66 -17.84
CA ILE A 179 -31.86 32.49 -17.19
C ILE A 179 -31.50 32.88 -15.75
N THR A 180 -31.96 32.11 -14.77
CA THR A 180 -31.69 32.37 -13.36
C THR A 180 -30.65 31.40 -12.80
N TRP A 181 -29.74 31.89 -11.96
CA TRP A 181 -28.72 31.03 -11.36
C TRP A 181 -29.34 29.90 -10.53
N ASN A 182 -30.36 30.24 -9.74
CA ASN A 182 -31.03 29.30 -8.84
C ASN A 182 -31.91 28.27 -9.56
N ALA A 183 -32.74 28.69 -10.53
CA ALA A 183 -33.74 27.79 -11.13
C ALA A 183 -33.25 27.05 -12.38
N ASP A 184 -32.25 27.58 -13.10
CA ASP A 184 -31.83 27.02 -14.39
C ASP A 184 -30.44 26.37 -14.32
N ILE A 185 -29.51 26.95 -13.55
CA ILE A 185 -28.10 26.55 -13.49
C ILE A 185 -27.80 25.60 -12.33
N ILE A 186 -28.23 25.90 -11.09
CA ILE A 186 -28.02 24.98 -9.95
C ILE A 186 -28.76 23.66 -10.18
N HIS A 187 -28.04 22.55 -9.95
CA HIS A 187 -28.61 21.21 -10.05
C HIS A 187 -29.83 21.07 -9.13
N PRO A 188 -30.97 20.52 -9.59
CA PRO A 188 -32.22 20.49 -8.81
C PRO A 188 -32.06 19.95 -7.38
N ASP A 189 -31.30 18.86 -7.22
CA ASP A 189 -31.05 18.22 -5.92
C ASP A 189 -30.23 19.08 -4.94
N ASP A 190 -29.50 20.09 -5.42
CA ASP A 190 -28.58 20.90 -4.60
C ASP A 190 -29.19 22.24 -4.17
N ARG A 191 -30.32 22.67 -4.75
CA ARG A 191 -30.90 24.02 -4.54
C ARG A 191 -31.23 24.31 -3.08
N GLU A 192 -31.87 23.35 -2.41
CA GLU A 192 -32.26 23.50 -1.01
C GLU A 192 -31.02 23.54 -0.10
N THR A 193 -30.07 22.63 -0.33
CA THR A 193 -28.80 22.58 0.41
C THR A 193 -27.97 23.86 0.23
N VAL A 194 -27.90 24.40 -0.98
CA VAL A 194 -27.22 25.67 -1.27
C VAL A 194 -27.87 26.81 -0.49
N ARG A 195 -29.19 26.96 -0.57
CA ARG A 195 -29.93 28.02 0.15
C ARG A 195 -29.68 27.95 1.65
N GLU A 196 -29.84 26.76 2.25
CA GLU A 196 -29.64 26.56 3.69
C GLU A 196 -28.20 26.84 4.12
N SER A 197 -27.22 26.43 3.30
CA SER A 197 -25.80 26.68 3.60
C SER A 197 -25.47 28.17 3.60
N VAL A 198 -25.98 28.91 2.61
CA VAL A 198 -25.79 30.37 2.52
C VAL A 198 -26.47 31.07 3.69
N GLU A 199 -27.74 30.78 3.98
CA GLU A 199 -28.48 31.35 5.12
C GLU A 199 -27.78 31.09 6.45
N THR A 200 -27.25 29.88 6.64
CA THR A 200 -26.55 29.50 7.88
C THR A 200 -25.23 30.25 8.03
N GLN A 201 -24.43 30.35 6.97
CA GLN A 201 -23.14 31.03 7.03
C GLN A 201 -23.29 32.54 7.21
N LEU A 202 -24.34 33.13 6.64
CA LEU A 202 -24.67 34.55 6.80
C LEU A 202 -25.32 34.91 8.15
N ALA A 203 -25.71 33.92 8.96
CA ALA A 203 -26.24 34.19 10.30
C ALA A 203 -25.17 34.74 11.27
N ASP A 204 -23.92 34.31 11.08
CA ASP A 204 -22.78 34.62 11.97
C ASP A 204 -21.65 35.42 11.26
N GLY A 205 -21.82 35.79 10.00
CA GLY A 205 -20.84 36.54 9.21
C GLY A 205 -21.40 37.12 7.92
N ASP A 206 -20.56 37.81 7.15
CA ASP A 206 -20.97 38.47 5.89
C ASP A 206 -20.56 37.68 4.65
N ALA A 207 -19.89 36.53 4.79
CA ALA A 207 -19.33 35.75 3.69
C ALA A 207 -19.75 34.28 3.78
N PHE A 208 -19.82 33.62 2.63
CA PHE A 208 -20.12 32.21 2.51
C PHE A 208 -19.21 31.53 1.48
N GLU A 209 -18.86 30.27 1.76
CA GLU A 209 -18.15 29.40 0.83
C GLU A 209 -18.88 28.06 0.76
N LEU A 210 -19.16 27.58 -0.45
CA LEU A 210 -19.80 26.30 -0.65
C LEU A 210 -19.44 25.69 -2.00
N THR A 211 -19.56 24.37 -2.10
CA THR A 211 -19.35 23.61 -3.33
C THR A 211 -20.62 22.85 -3.70
N TYR A 212 -21.08 22.99 -4.94
CA TYR A 212 -22.33 22.39 -5.41
C TYR A 212 -22.26 22.05 -6.90
N ARG A 213 -23.27 21.30 -7.38
CA ARG A 213 -23.38 20.90 -8.78
C ARG A 213 -24.17 21.92 -9.58
N ILE A 214 -23.70 22.21 -10.78
CA ILE A 214 -24.45 22.93 -11.81
C ILE A 214 -24.78 22.00 -12.97
N ARG A 215 -25.81 22.38 -13.73
CA ARG A 215 -26.14 21.81 -15.02
C ARG A 215 -25.98 22.87 -16.09
N THR A 216 -25.12 22.60 -17.05
CA THR A 216 -24.86 23.49 -18.18
C THR A 216 -26.00 23.47 -19.20
N ALA A 217 -25.99 24.41 -20.15
CA ALA A 217 -27.00 24.51 -21.22
C ALA A 217 -27.10 23.25 -22.11
N ASP A 218 -26.00 22.50 -22.27
CA ASP A 218 -25.94 21.23 -23.00
C ASP A 218 -26.27 20.00 -22.13
N GLY A 219 -26.53 20.19 -20.84
CA GLY A 219 -26.93 19.14 -19.90
C GLY A 219 -25.77 18.43 -19.19
N GLU A 220 -24.52 18.85 -19.40
CA GLU A 220 -23.38 18.37 -18.64
C GLU A 220 -23.52 18.75 -17.14
N ARG A 221 -23.06 17.87 -16.26
CA ARG A 221 -22.96 18.14 -14.83
C ARG A 221 -21.54 18.59 -14.50
N LYS A 222 -21.41 19.78 -13.90
CA LYS A 222 -20.14 20.30 -13.37
C LYS A 222 -20.23 20.56 -11.88
N TRP A 223 -19.08 20.61 -11.22
CA TRP A 223 -18.95 21.04 -9.83
C TRP A 223 -18.34 22.42 -9.79
N VAL A 224 -18.92 23.29 -8.97
CA VAL A 224 -18.42 24.64 -8.75
C VAL A 224 -18.22 24.92 -7.28
N THR A 225 -17.23 25.74 -6.97
CA THR A 225 -17.08 26.36 -5.65
C THR A 225 -17.39 27.85 -5.78
N GLU A 226 -18.29 28.32 -4.93
CA GLU A 226 -18.71 29.71 -4.85
C GLU A 226 -18.19 30.33 -3.57
N HIS A 227 -17.50 31.47 -3.72
CA HIS A 227 -17.14 32.36 -2.63
C HIS A 227 -17.96 33.63 -2.79
N GLY A 228 -18.94 33.84 -1.93
CA GLY A 228 -19.82 35.01 -1.95
C GLY A 228 -19.72 35.82 -0.67
N GLN A 229 -19.99 37.12 -0.78
CA GLN A 229 -20.03 38.03 0.34
C GLN A 229 -21.20 39.02 0.20
N GLN A 230 -21.90 39.27 1.29
CA GLN A 230 -22.86 40.36 1.42
C GLN A 230 -22.10 41.69 1.55
N VAL A 231 -22.27 42.58 0.57
CA VAL A 231 -21.54 43.86 0.52
C VAL A 231 -22.40 45.06 0.91
N ALA A 232 -23.71 44.96 0.77
CA ALA A 232 -24.65 46.03 1.09
C ALA A 232 -26.06 45.49 1.35
N VAL A 233 -26.93 46.37 1.85
CA VAL A 233 -28.38 46.19 1.87
C VAL A 233 -29.01 47.45 1.28
N GLU A 234 -29.65 47.31 0.12
CA GLU A 234 -30.32 48.40 -0.58
C GLU A 234 -31.82 48.08 -0.66
N ASP A 235 -32.67 49.03 -0.28
CA ASP A 235 -34.14 48.87 -0.29
C ASP A 235 -34.69 47.63 0.46
N GLY A 236 -33.93 47.11 1.43
CA GLY A 236 -34.30 45.93 2.23
C GLY A 236 -33.85 44.60 1.62
N GLU A 237 -33.15 44.62 0.48
CA GLU A 237 -32.58 43.46 -0.19
C GLU A 237 -31.07 43.42 0.03
N ALA A 238 -30.53 42.24 0.37
CA ALA A 238 -29.09 42.07 0.48
C ALA A 238 -28.45 41.99 -0.91
N ILE A 239 -27.30 42.65 -1.08
CA ILE A 239 -26.49 42.57 -2.30
C ILE A 239 -25.32 41.65 -2.03
N PHE A 240 -25.21 40.61 -2.86
CA PHE A 240 -24.11 39.67 -2.85
C PHE A 240 -23.16 39.93 -4.01
N GLU A 241 -21.88 39.89 -3.73
CA GLU A 241 -20.81 39.81 -4.71
C GLU A 241 -20.04 38.52 -4.50
N GLY A 242 -19.64 37.87 -5.59
CA GLY A 242 -18.93 36.62 -5.44
C GLY A 242 -18.21 36.15 -6.69
N PHE A 243 -17.45 35.08 -6.49
CA PHE A 243 -16.68 34.41 -7.53
C PHE A 243 -16.94 32.91 -7.51
N ILE A 244 -17.19 32.34 -8.69
CA ILE A 244 -17.56 30.94 -8.88
C ILE A 244 -16.52 30.28 -9.77
N THR A 245 -15.88 29.21 -9.27
CA THR A 245 -14.81 28.49 -9.96
C THR A 245 -15.24 27.07 -10.31
N ASP A 246 -14.85 26.58 -11.48
CA ASP A 246 -14.99 25.17 -11.86
C ASP A 246 -14.02 24.29 -11.06
N VAL A 247 -14.56 23.35 -10.29
CA VAL A 247 -13.79 22.36 -9.53
C VAL A 247 -14.09 20.93 -9.97
N THR A 248 -14.71 20.75 -11.14
CA THR A 248 -15.07 19.43 -11.70
C THR A 248 -13.86 18.51 -11.81
N GLY A 249 -12.74 19.01 -12.33
CA GLY A 249 -11.50 18.24 -12.44
C GLY A 249 -10.94 17.82 -11.08
N VAL A 250 -11.06 18.68 -10.06
CA VAL A 250 -10.64 18.35 -8.69
C VAL A 250 -11.53 17.25 -8.11
N LYS A 251 -12.85 17.37 -8.27
CA LYS A 251 -13.82 16.38 -7.77
C LYS A 251 -13.70 15.02 -8.44
N GLU A 252 -13.44 14.99 -9.75
CA GLU A 252 -13.22 13.73 -10.45
C GLU A 252 -11.90 13.07 -10.02
N ASN A 253 -10.82 13.84 -9.82
CA ASN A 253 -9.57 13.32 -9.29
C ASN A 253 -9.72 12.78 -7.85
N GLU A 254 -10.43 13.50 -6.98
CA GLU A 254 -10.74 13.04 -5.61
C GLU A 254 -11.52 11.71 -5.63
N ARG A 255 -12.52 11.61 -6.51
CA ARG A 255 -13.31 10.38 -6.68
C ARG A 255 -12.47 9.22 -7.18
N GLN A 256 -11.59 9.45 -8.16
CA GLN A 256 -10.67 8.42 -8.66
C GLN A 256 -9.68 7.97 -7.58
N LEU A 257 -9.09 8.91 -6.83
CA LEU A 257 -8.19 8.60 -5.73
C LEU A 257 -8.88 7.79 -4.63
N ALA A 258 -10.12 8.13 -4.28
CA ALA A 258 -10.91 7.36 -3.32
C ALA A 258 -11.13 5.93 -3.81
N GLN A 259 -11.52 5.75 -5.08
CA GLN A 259 -11.68 4.42 -5.68
C GLN A 259 -10.38 3.61 -5.67
N TYR A 260 -9.24 4.22 -6.02
CA TYR A 260 -7.93 3.56 -5.94
C TYR A 260 -7.58 3.17 -4.51
N SER A 261 -7.86 4.03 -3.53
CA SER A 261 -7.62 3.74 -2.11
C SER A 261 -8.43 2.53 -1.65
N ASP A 262 -9.74 2.50 -1.96
CA ASP A 262 -10.63 1.40 -1.57
C ASP A 262 -10.18 0.07 -2.19
N THR A 263 -9.80 0.07 -3.48
CA THR A 263 -9.25 -1.14 -4.14
C THR A 263 -7.94 -1.60 -3.47
N LEU A 264 -7.01 -0.69 -3.17
CA LEU A 264 -5.73 -1.04 -2.54
C LEU A 264 -5.92 -1.61 -1.12
N GLU A 265 -6.80 -1.01 -0.32
CA GLU A 265 -7.15 -1.52 1.01
C GLU A 265 -7.77 -2.92 0.94
N GLY A 266 -8.66 -3.14 -0.04
CA GLY A 266 -9.24 -4.46 -0.31
C GLY A 266 -8.17 -5.50 -0.65
N LEU A 267 -7.29 -5.19 -1.61
CA LEU A 267 -6.20 -6.07 -2.03
C LEU A 267 -5.23 -6.40 -0.88
N GLN A 268 -4.89 -5.41 -0.06
CA GLN A 268 -4.00 -5.59 1.09
C GLN A 268 -4.64 -6.52 2.13
N ARG A 269 -5.92 -6.32 2.44
CA ARG A 269 -6.67 -7.19 3.37
C ARG A 269 -6.70 -8.63 2.87
N THR A 270 -7.02 -8.84 1.59
CA THR A 270 -7.05 -10.19 1.02
C THR A 270 -5.68 -10.84 1.05
N THR A 271 -4.62 -10.10 0.71
CA THR A 271 -3.24 -10.61 0.77
C THR A 271 -2.87 -11.06 2.19
N GLN A 272 -3.27 -10.31 3.21
CA GLN A 272 -3.03 -10.68 4.60
C GLN A 272 -3.77 -11.97 5.00
N GLN A 273 -5.03 -12.12 4.58
CA GLN A 273 -5.79 -13.35 4.83
C GLN A 273 -5.17 -14.56 4.10
N LEU A 274 -4.68 -14.37 2.87
CA LEU A 274 -3.98 -15.43 2.13
C LEU A 274 -2.71 -15.91 2.85
N LEU A 275 -2.01 -15.02 3.56
CA LEU A 275 -0.87 -15.39 4.40
C LEU A 275 -1.27 -16.21 5.64
N GLU A 276 -2.53 -16.26 6.01
CA GLU A 276 -3.03 -17.11 7.12
C GLU A 276 -3.62 -18.43 6.62
N ALA A 277 -3.93 -18.52 5.32
CA ALA A 277 -4.47 -19.74 4.71
C ALA A 277 -3.47 -20.91 4.81
N THR A 278 -3.98 -22.09 5.15
CA THR A 278 -3.18 -23.33 5.29
C THR A 278 -3.64 -24.46 4.37
N THR A 279 -4.71 -24.25 3.59
CA THR A 279 -5.22 -25.18 2.59
C THR A 279 -5.57 -24.41 1.31
N ALA A 280 -5.56 -25.11 0.17
CA ALA A 280 -5.80 -24.50 -1.13
C ALA A 280 -7.26 -24.03 -1.27
N GLU A 281 -8.20 -24.76 -0.67
CA GLU A 281 -9.62 -24.41 -0.63
C GLU A 281 -9.86 -23.11 0.13
N ALA A 282 -9.24 -22.95 1.31
CA ALA A 282 -9.36 -21.72 2.09
C ALA A 282 -8.74 -20.52 1.36
N ALA A 283 -7.60 -20.72 0.69
CA ALA A 283 -7.00 -19.69 -0.15
C ALA A 283 -7.93 -19.29 -1.30
N ALA A 284 -8.58 -20.26 -1.96
CA ALA A 284 -9.51 -20.00 -3.05
C ALA A 284 -10.74 -19.19 -2.60
N GLU A 285 -11.33 -19.49 -1.44
CA GLU A 285 -12.42 -18.71 -0.86
C GLU A 285 -12.03 -17.24 -0.62
N ILE A 286 -10.87 -17.03 -0.01
CA ILE A 286 -10.32 -15.68 0.26
C ILE A 286 -10.11 -14.89 -1.04
N VAL A 287 -9.63 -15.54 -2.11
CA VAL A 287 -9.46 -14.91 -3.43
C VAL A 287 -10.82 -14.48 -4.01
N ILE A 288 -11.84 -15.32 -3.96
CA ILE A 288 -13.18 -14.97 -4.48
C ILE A 288 -13.76 -13.77 -3.72
N GLU A 289 -13.72 -13.79 -2.39
CA GLU A 289 -14.20 -12.67 -1.56
C GLU A 289 -13.43 -11.37 -1.86
N GLY A 290 -12.11 -11.47 -2.02
CA GLY A 290 -11.25 -10.34 -2.37
C GLY A 290 -11.55 -9.75 -3.74
N LEU A 291 -11.82 -10.59 -4.75
CA LEU A 291 -12.19 -10.14 -6.10
C LEU A 291 -13.50 -9.36 -6.11
N GLU A 292 -14.52 -9.87 -5.40
CA GLU A 292 -15.83 -9.22 -5.29
C GLU A 292 -15.68 -7.83 -4.64
N SER A 293 -14.88 -7.73 -3.58
CA SER A 293 -14.68 -6.46 -2.86
C SER A 293 -13.79 -5.46 -3.61
N ALA A 294 -12.72 -5.90 -4.27
CA ALA A 294 -11.69 -5.00 -4.81
C ALA A 294 -11.93 -4.57 -6.26
N PHE A 295 -12.53 -5.44 -7.08
CA PHE A 295 -12.66 -5.23 -8.52
C PHE A 295 -14.10 -5.18 -9.04
N ASN A 296 -15.10 -5.41 -8.18
CA ASN A 296 -16.53 -5.35 -8.51
C ASN A 296 -16.90 -6.20 -9.75
N PHE A 297 -16.29 -7.37 -9.87
CA PHE A 297 -16.59 -8.29 -10.97
C PHE A 297 -17.92 -9.01 -10.75
N ASP A 298 -18.66 -9.22 -11.84
CA ASP A 298 -20.00 -9.81 -11.80
C ASP A 298 -20.01 -11.30 -11.47
N THR A 299 -19.01 -12.06 -11.90
CA THR A 299 -18.92 -13.50 -11.57
C THR A 299 -17.49 -13.98 -11.70
N ALA A 300 -17.04 -14.79 -10.75
CA ALA A 300 -15.75 -15.46 -10.79
C ALA A 300 -15.85 -16.87 -10.21
N GLY A 301 -14.90 -17.73 -10.59
CA GLY A 301 -14.74 -19.09 -10.07
C GLY A 301 -13.27 -19.48 -10.03
N ILE A 302 -12.92 -20.36 -9.09
CA ILE A 302 -11.59 -20.94 -8.98
C ILE A 302 -11.66 -22.45 -9.10
N TRP A 303 -10.71 -23.00 -9.83
CA TRP A 303 -10.48 -24.42 -9.96
C TRP A 303 -9.10 -24.77 -9.42
N LEU A 304 -9.00 -25.80 -8.59
CA LEU A 304 -7.73 -26.33 -8.11
C LEU A 304 -7.22 -27.41 -9.06
N ALA A 305 -5.91 -27.41 -9.28
CA ALA A 305 -5.26 -28.41 -10.11
C ALA A 305 -5.01 -29.70 -9.32
N THR A 306 -5.33 -30.82 -9.96
CA THR A 306 -4.88 -32.16 -9.58
C THR A 306 -4.01 -32.74 -10.70
N ASP A 307 -3.51 -33.96 -10.52
CA ASP A 307 -2.63 -34.62 -11.50
C ASP A 307 -3.22 -34.72 -12.92
N ASP A 308 -4.55 -34.71 -13.07
CA ASP A 308 -5.25 -35.01 -14.33
C ASP A 308 -6.40 -34.06 -14.69
N LYS A 309 -6.74 -33.08 -13.83
CA LYS A 309 -7.90 -32.19 -14.03
C LYS A 309 -7.81 -30.92 -13.21
N LEU A 310 -8.69 -29.97 -13.54
CA LEU A 310 -8.99 -28.77 -12.78
C LEU A 310 -10.39 -28.92 -12.18
N GLU A 311 -10.48 -29.00 -10.86
CA GLU A 311 -11.74 -29.19 -10.14
C GLU A 311 -12.26 -27.87 -9.58
N PRO A 312 -13.53 -27.49 -9.84
CA PRO A 312 -14.10 -26.28 -9.27
C PRO A 312 -14.19 -26.40 -7.76
N VAL A 313 -13.66 -25.40 -7.04
CA VAL A 313 -13.67 -25.39 -5.56
C VAL A 313 -14.59 -24.31 -5.01
N THR A 314 -14.61 -23.13 -5.63
CA THR A 314 -15.44 -22.02 -5.17
C THR A 314 -15.81 -21.10 -6.32
N GLN A 315 -16.91 -20.37 -6.16
CA GLN A 315 -17.38 -19.35 -7.09
C GLN A 315 -18.21 -18.29 -6.36
N THR A 316 -18.27 -17.11 -6.97
CA THR A 316 -19.16 -16.01 -6.56
C THR A 316 -20.63 -16.44 -6.51
N GLU A 317 -21.44 -15.81 -5.65
CA GLU A 317 -22.89 -16.10 -5.55
C GLU A 317 -23.61 -15.90 -6.89
N ARG A 318 -23.23 -14.85 -7.62
CA ARG A 318 -23.79 -14.57 -8.94
C ARG A 318 -23.36 -15.59 -9.99
N GLY A 319 -22.14 -16.11 -9.93
CA GLY A 319 -21.71 -17.24 -10.76
C GLY A 319 -22.56 -18.50 -10.54
N GLN A 320 -22.82 -18.83 -9.27
CA GLN A 320 -23.70 -19.94 -8.90
C GLN A 320 -25.13 -19.74 -9.44
N ALA A 321 -25.66 -18.52 -9.41
CA ALA A 321 -27.00 -18.21 -9.91
C ALA A 321 -27.10 -18.26 -11.45
N LEU A 322 -26.04 -17.86 -12.16
CA LEU A 322 -26.01 -17.79 -13.62
C LEU A 322 -25.67 -19.13 -14.27
N VAL A 323 -24.65 -19.82 -13.77
CA VAL A 323 -24.04 -20.98 -14.42
C VAL A 323 -24.40 -22.28 -13.70
N GLY A 324 -24.82 -22.23 -12.43
CA GLY A 324 -25.10 -23.41 -11.64
C GLY A 324 -23.82 -24.10 -11.20
N GLU A 325 -23.66 -25.38 -11.55
CA GLU A 325 -22.48 -26.18 -11.22
C GLU A 325 -21.40 -25.99 -12.31
N PRO A 326 -20.21 -25.45 -11.97
CA PRO A 326 -19.17 -25.22 -12.96
C PRO A 326 -18.60 -26.53 -13.52
N PRO A 327 -18.15 -26.57 -14.78
CA PRO A 327 -17.56 -27.77 -15.36
C PRO A 327 -16.19 -28.07 -14.76
N THR A 328 -15.79 -29.34 -14.75
CA THR A 328 -14.39 -29.76 -14.53
C THR A 328 -13.63 -29.67 -15.85
N TYR A 329 -12.39 -29.20 -15.83
CA TYR A 329 -11.56 -29.18 -17.04
C TYR A 329 -10.51 -30.28 -16.99
N SER A 330 -10.20 -30.90 -18.13
CA SER A 330 -9.20 -31.96 -18.22
C SER A 330 -8.51 -31.93 -19.59
N PRO A 331 -7.34 -32.56 -19.76
CA PRO A 331 -6.67 -32.62 -21.06
C PRO A 331 -7.44 -33.49 -22.07
N ALA A 332 -8.38 -34.33 -21.62
CA ALA A 332 -9.21 -35.16 -22.49
C ALA A 332 -10.25 -34.35 -23.27
N GLU A 333 -10.68 -33.20 -22.75
CA GLU A 333 -11.69 -32.33 -23.35
C GLU A 333 -11.11 -30.94 -23.62
N GLN A 334 -11.04 -30.54 -24.90
CA GLN A 334 -10.48 -29.23 -25.25
C GLN A 334 -11.39 -28.09 -24.75
N SER A 335 -10.92 -27.31 -23.78
CA SER A 335 -11.56 -26.08 -23.31
C SER A 335 -10.61 -24.87 -23.39
N LEU A 336 -11.20 -23.67 -23.47
CA LEU A 336 -10.41 -22.42 -23.41
C LEU A 336 -9.63 -22.30 -22.10
N SER A 337 -10.24 -22.71 -21.00
CA SER A 337 -9.70 -22.72 -19.64
C SER A 337 -8.52 -23.67 -19.47
N TRP A 338 -8.67 -24.92 -19.90
CA TRP A 338 -7.56 -25.89 -19.88
C TRP A 338 -6.38 -25.41 -20.73
N ALA A 339 -6.66 -24.90 -21.93
CA ALA A 339 -5.61 -24.42 -22.83
C ALA A 339 -4.89 -23.16 -22.29
N ALA A 340 -5.53 -22.36 -21.44
CA ALA A 340 -4.88 -21.22 -20.77
C ALA A 340 -3.98 -21.71 -19.63
N PHE A 341 -4.50 -22.63 -18.81
CA PHE A 341 -3.77 -23.26 -17.71
C PHE A 341 -2.50 -23.96 -18.19
N GLU A 342 -2.60 -24.85 -19.18
CA GLU A 342 -1.47 -25.59 -19.74
C GLU A 342 -0.38 -24.67 -20.32
N LYS A 343 -0.78 -23.51 -20.86
CA LYS A 343 0.16 -22.53 -21.43
C LYS A 343 0.70 -21.54 -20.40
N GLY A 344 0.13 -21.49 -19.20
CA GLY A 344 0.47 -20.51 -18.15
C GLY A 344 0.29 -19.06 -18.60
N ARG A 345 -0.70 -18.76 -19.45
CA ARG A 345 -0.95 -17.40 -19.95
C ARG A 345 -2.41 -16.99 -19.83
N THR A 346 -2.61 -15.80 -19.28
CA THR A 346 -3.92 -15.17 -19.19
C THR A 346 -4.52 -14.94 -20.57
N ARG A 347 -5.83 -15.20 -20.69
CA ARG A 347 -6.59 -15.01 -21.93
C ARG A 347 -7.80 -14.12 -21.66
N ARG A 348 -7.93 -13.07 -22.45
CA ARG A 348 -9.09 -12.18 -22.48
C ARG A 348 -9.98 -12.57 -23.67
N ILE A 349 -11.23 -12.91 -23.40
CA ILE A 349 -12.23 -13.31 -24.38
C ILE A 349 -13.30 -12.21 -24.44
N GLU A 350 -13.33 -11.46 -25.54
CA GLU A 350 -14.28 -10.35 -25.72
C GLU A 350 -15.70 -10.83 -26.05
N SER A 351 -15.82 -11.95 -26.77
CA SER A 351 -17.09 -12.62 -27.00
C SER A 351 -16.94 -14.14 -27.02
N MET A 352 -17.80 -14.80 -26.27
CA MET A 352 -17.95 -16.25 -26.19
C MET A 352 -18.67 -16.81 -27.39
N ALA A 353 -19.55 -16.03 -28.03
CA ALA A 353 -20.36 -16.48 -29.17
C ALA A 353 -19.52 -17.07 -30.30
N ASP A 354 -18.33 -16.52 -30.52
CA ASP A 354 -17.42 -16.88 -31.62
C ASP A 354 -16.39 -17.95 -31.24
N GLN A 355 -16.42 -18.48 -30.01
CA GLN A 355 -15.42 -19.43 -29.54
C GLN A 355 -15.86 -20.89 -29.75
N PRO A 356 -15.06 -21.71 -30.48
CA PRO A 356 -15.42 -23.09 -30.79
C PRO A 356 -15.22 -24.07 -29.62
N ASN A 357 -14.34 -23.75 -28.66
CA ASN A 357 -13.96 -24.65 -27.55
C ASN A 357 -14.53 -24.19 -26.20
N ARG A 358 -15.81 -23.79 -26.18
CA ARG A 358 -16.52 -23.46 -24.95
C ARG A 358 -16.87 -24.74 -24.19
N ALA A 359 -16.58 -24.77 -22.89
CA ALA A 359 -16.93 -25.91 -22.04
C ALA A 359 -18.44 -26.05 -21.83
N ASN A 360 -19.17 -24.94 -21.77
CA ASN A 360 -20.63 -24.91 -21.75
C ASN A 360 -21.15 -24.12 -22.97
N PRO A 361 -21.69 -24.79 -24.01
CA PRO A 361 -22.21 -24.14 -25.22
C PRO A 361 -23.38 -23.19 -24.96
N GLU A 362 -24.16 -23.41 -23.89
CA GLU A 362 -25.34 -22.61 -23.52
C GLU A 362 -25.04 -21.60 -22.40
N THR A 363 -23.77 -21.31 -22.13
CA THR A 363 -23.39 -20.38 -21.05
C THR A 363 -23.98 -18.98 -21.25
N PRO A 364 -24.52 -18.35 -20.19
CA PRO A 364 -24.95 -16.95 -20.23
C PRO A 364 -23.77 -15.97 -20.23
N ILE A 365 -22.55 -16.45 -20.00
CA ILE A 365 -21.32 -15.65 -20.01
C ILE A 365 -20.94 -15.29 -21.44
N ASN A 366 -20.83 -13.99 -21.73
CA ASN A 366 -20.50 -13.48 -23.05
C ASN A 366 -19.03 -13.03 -23.15
N SER A 367 -18.42 -12.53 -22.08
CA SER A 367 -16.98 -12.24 -22.06
C SER A 367 -16.33 -12.87 -20.83
N GLU A 368 -15.03 -13.21 -20.91
CA GLU A 368 -14.32 -13.88 -19.82
C GLU A 368 -12.82 -13.53 -19.80
N LEU A 369 -12.27 -13.38 -18.61
CA LEU A 369 -10.84 -13.35 -18.33
C LEU A 369 -10.45 -14.67 -17.65
N ILE A 370 -9.54 -15.42 -18.29
CA ILE A 370 -9.07 -16.72 -17.83
C ILE A 370 -7.63 -16.55 -17.37
N VAL A 371 -7.35 -16.78 -16.09
CA VAL A 371 -6.11 -16.40 -15.40
C VAL A 371 -5.51 -17.62 -14.70
N PRO A 372 -4.43 -18.22 -15.25
CA PRO A 372 -3.69 -19.28 -14.57
C PRO A 372 -2.99 -18.77 -13.31
N LEU A 373 -3.13 -19.48 -12.21
CA LEU A 373 -2.47 -19.19 -10.92
C LEU A 373 -1.32 -20.19 -10.72
N GLY A 374 -0.34 -20.11 -11.61
CA GLY A 374 0.75 -21.09 -11.70
C GLY A 374 0.25 -22.49 -12.10
N GLU A 375 0.87 -23.52 -11.52
CA GLU A 375 0.46 -24.93 -11.68
C GLU A 375 -0.62 -25.36 -10.66
N TYR A 376 -1.04 -24.46 -9.78
CA TYR A 376 -1.85 -24.79 -8.60
C TYR A 376 -3.35 -24.62 -8.84
N ALA A 377 -3.74 -23.58 -9.59
CA ALA A 377 -5.14 -23.23 -9.78
C ALA A 377 -5.39 -22.45 -11.07
N LEU A 378 -6.67 -22.31 -11.41
CA LEU A 378 -7.17 -21.48 -12.50
C LEU A 378 -8.29 -20.58 -11.97
N LEU A 379 -8.22 -19.29 -12.29
CA LEU A 379 -9.26 -18.31 -12.02
C LEU A 379 -9.96 -17.92 -13.32
N ASN A 380 -11.28 -18.08 -13.38
CA ASN A 380 -12.08 -17.47 -14.45
C ASN A 380 -12.92 -16.34 -13.89
N ILE A 381 -12.98 -15.22 -14.61
CA ILE A 381 -13.83 -14.06 -14.31
C ILE A 381 -14.71 -13.82 -15.54
N GLY A 382 -16.03 -13.88 -15.38
CA GLY A 382 -16.99 -13.78 -16.46
C GLY A 382 -17.89 -12.54 -16.38
N SER A 383 -18.47 -12.15 -17.50
CA SER A 383 -19.58 -11.18 -17.56
C SER A 383 -20.60 -11.61 -18.62
N THR A 384 -21.88 -11.28 -18.38
CA THR A 384 -22.96 -11.44 -19.35
C THR A 384 -22.89 -10.41 -20.49
N GLU A 385 -22.15 -9.32 -20.29
CA GLU A 385 -21.94 -8.28 -21.30
C GLU A 385 -20.79 -8.64 -22.24
N PRO A 386 -20.91 -8.35 -23.56
CA PRO A 386 -19.81 -8.49 -24.49
C PRO A 386 -18.73 -7.44 -24.20
N ALA A 387 -17.46 -7.82 -24.36
CA ALA A 387 -16.29 -6.96 -24.19
C ALA A 387 -16.26 -6.18 -22.86
N ALA A 388 -16.75 -6.79 -21.77
CA ALA A 388 -16.82 -6.14 -20.46
C ALA A 388 -15.43 -5.86 -19.85
N PHE A 389 -14.41 -6.63 -20.27
CA PHE A 389 -13.04 -6.52 -19.75
C PHE A 389 -12.14 -5.73 -20.70
N SER A 390 -11.65 -4.59 -20.23
CA SER A 390 -10.63 -3.79 -20.89
C SER A 390 -9.23 -4.41 -20.74
N GLU A 391 -8.26 -3.88 -21.48
CA GLU A 391 -6.85 -4.26 -21.33
C GLU A 391 -6.32 -3.90 -19.93
N ALA A 392 -6.71 -2.73 -19.40
CA ALA A 392 -6.37 -2.30 -18.05
C ALA A 392 -6.94 -3.23 -16.96
N ASP A 393 -8.12 -3.83 -17.17
CA ASP A 393 -8.68 -4.82 -16.24
C ASP A 393 -7.82 -6.08 -16.20
N ALA A 394 -7.42 -6.57 -17.37
CA ALA A 394 -6.57 -7.76 -17.48
C ALA A 394 -5.20 -7.55 -16.83
N GLU A 395 -4.58 -6.39 -17.03
CA GLU A 395 -3.29 -6.04 -16.40
C GLU A 395 -3.40 -5.98 -14.88
N ARG A 396 -4.46 -5.35 -14.34
CA ARG A 396 -4.68 -5.25 -12.89
C ARG A 396 -4.92 -6.62 -12.26
N VAL A 397 -5.75 -7.46 -12.89
CA VAL A 397 -5.99 -8.83 -12.40
C VAL A 397 -4.72 -9.66 -12.48
N GLN A 398 -3.90 -9.51 -13.54
CA GLN A 398 -2.64 -10.23 -13.65
C GLN A 398 -1.67 -9.88 -12.52
N LEU A 399 -1.51 -8.58 -12.21
CA LEU A 399 -0.64 -8.14 -11.12
C LEU A 399 -1.04 -8.78 -9.78
N TRP A 400 -2.34 -8.88 -9.54
CA TRP A 400 -2.85 -9.52 -8.34
C TRP A 400 -2.73 -11.04 -8.38
N ALA A 401 -2.96 -11.66 -9.54
CA ALA A 401 -2.81 -13.10 -9.75
C ALA A 401 -1.40 -13.61 -9.44
N ASP A 402 -0.36 -12.83 -9.70
CA ASP A 402 1.01 -13.18 -9.35
C ASP A 402 1.17 -13.31 -7.81
N THR A 403 0.57 -12.40 -7.04
CA THR A 403 0.57 -12.44 -5.57
C THR A 403 -0.24 -13.64 -5.05
N VAL A 404 -1.39 -13.90 -5.66
CA VAL A 404 -2.23 -15.06 -5.33
C VAL A 404 -1.50 -16.37 -5.64
N THR A 405 -0.79 -16.44 -6.76
CA THR A 405 0.00 -17.62 -7.17
C THR A 405 1.07 -17.97 -6.13
N GLU A 406 1.78 -16.97 -5.61
CA GLU A 406 2.77 -17.18 -4.54
C GLU A 406 2.11 -17.72 -3.25
N ALA A 407 0.90 -17.25 -2.92
CA ALA A 407 0.16 -17.78 -1.78
C ALA A 407 -0.23 -19.26 -1.96
N PHE A 408 -0.68 -19.65 -3.16
CA PHE A 408 -0.95 -21.06 -3.49
C PHE A 408 0.32 -21.92 -3.43
N ALA A 409 1.44 -21.44 -3.98
CA ALA A 409 2.73 -22.13 -3.92
C ALA A 409 3.15 -22.40 -2.47
N ARG A 410 3.00 -21.41 -1.60
CA ARG A 410 3.29 -21.53 -0.17
C ARG A 410 2.39 -22.55 0.52
N VAL A 411 1.10 -22.54 0.23
CA VAL A 411 0.14 -23.50 0.80
C VAL A 411 0.50 -24.93 0.38
N ASP A 412 0.80 -25.14 -0.90
CA ASP A 412 1.25 -26.44 -1.40
C ASP A 412 2.53 -26.91 -0.69
N GLN A 413 3.52 -26.03 -0.56
CA GLN A 413 4.77 -26.33 0.16
C GLN A 413 4.52 -26.71 1.63
N LEU A 414 3.63 -25.99 2.33
CA LEU A 414 3.26 -26.32 3.71
C LEU A 414 2.60 -27.69 3.82
N GLN A 415 1.77 -28.06 2.85
CA GLN A 415 1.11 -29.35 2.80
C GLN A 415 2.09 -30.48 2.53
N GLN A 416 3.02 -30.29 1.60
CA GLN A 416 4.12 -31.24 1.33
C GLN A 416 5.00 -31.46 2.57
N LEU A 417 5.36 -30.39 3.28
CA LEU A 417 6.17 -30.47 4.50
C LEU A 417 5.46 -31.26 5.59
N LYS A 418 4.17 -30.99 5.86
CA LYS A 418 3.37 -31.73 6.84
C LYS A 418 3.28 -33.22 6.50
N THR A 419 3.04 -33.56 5.24
CA THR A 419 3.00 -34.98 4.81
C THR A 419 4.34 -35.66 5.01
N ARG A 420 5.45 -34.99 4.68
CA ARG A 420 6.81 -35.52 4.86
C ARG A 420 7.17 -35.70 6.33
N GLU A 421 6.82 -34.74 7.18
CA GLU A 421 7.01 -34.85 8.63
C GLU A 421 6.24 -36.05 9.19
N ALA A 422 4.97 -36.19 8.84
CA ALA A 422 4.15 -37.31 9.27
C ALA A 422 4.70 -38.67 8.79
N GLU A 423 5.29 -38.72 7.59
CA GLU A 423 5.95 -39.92 7.08
C GLU A 423 7.21 -40.25 7.89
N LEU A 424 8.06 -39.26 8.17
CA LEU A 424 9.27 -39.44 8.97
C LEU A 424 8.94 -39.90 10.40
N THR A 425 7.93 -39.31 11.04
CA THR A 425 7.47 -39.75 12.37
C THR A 425 7.02 -41.22 12.34
N ARG A 426 6.21 -41.61 11.33
CA ARG A 426 5.79 -43.02 11.18
C ARG A 426 6.95 -43.98 10.94
N GLN A 427 7.96 -43.56 10.17
CA GLN A 427 9.16 -44.38 9.94
C GLN A 427 9.97 -44.57 11.22
N ARG A 428 10.17 -43.50 11.99
CA ARG A 428 10.83 -43.55 13.31
C ARG A 428 10.10 -44.48 14.26
N ASP A 429 8.79 -44.28 14.45
CA ASP A 429 8.00 -45.09 15.40
C ASP A 429 8.01 -46.59 15.03
N ARG A 430 8.08 -46.89 13.74
CA ARG A 430 8.20 -48.28 13.26
C ARG A 430 9.57 -48.87 13.56
N LEU A 431 10.65 -48.10 13.47
CA LEU A 431 11.99 -48.53 13.83
C LEU A 431 12.07 -48.85 15.33
N ASP A 432 11.50 -47.98 16.17
CA ASP A 432 11.42 -48.17 17.63
C ASP A 432 10.65 -49.45 18.00
N GLN A 433 9.49 -49.66 17.37
CA GLN A 433 8.67 -50.85 17.61
C GLN A 433 9.43 -52.12 17.17
N PHE A 434 10.08 -52.08 16.01
CA PHE A 434 10.85 -53.21 15.50
C PHE A 434 12.00 -53.58 16.44
N ALA A 435 12.79 -52.58 16.88
CA ALA A 435 13.89 -52.78 17.80
C ALA A 435 13.43 -53.42 19.12
N SER A 436 12.31 -52.93 19.68
CA SER A 436 11.74 -53.45 20.94
C SER A 436 11.29 -54.92 20.83
N VAL A 437 10.56 -55.28 19.75
CA VAL A 437 10.05 -56.64 19.55
C VAL A 437 11.20 -57.64 19.35
N VAL A 438 12.15 -57.32 18.46
CA VAL A 438 13.28 -58.20 18.17
C VAL A 438 14.07 -58.50 19.44
N SER A 439 14.25 -57.50 20.30
CA SER A 439 15.08 -57.66 21.50
C SER A 439 14.40 -58.46 22.59
N HIS A 440 13.08 -58.29 22.77
CA HIS A 440 12.31 -59.19 23.62
C HIS A 440 12.43 -60.65 23.13
N ASP A 441 12.28 -60.86 21.82
CA ASP A 441 12.31 -62.19 21.21
C ASP A 441 13.69 -62.83 21.23
N LEU A 442 14.78 -62.04 21.23
CA LEU A 442 16.15 -62.52 21.39
C LEU A 442 16.55 -62.75 22.86
N ARG A 443 16.13 -61.89 23.80
CA ARG A 443 16.41 -62.07 25.24
C ARG A 443 15.77 -63.33 25.79
N ASN A 444 14.56 -63.69 25.33
CA ASN A 444 13.83 -64.84 25.87
C ASN A 444 14.57 -66.19 25.71
N PRO A 445 15.09 -66.58 24.52
CA PRO A 445 15.89 -67.80 24.38
C PRO A 445 17.24 -67.71 25.09
N ILE A 446 17.87 -66.52 25.18
CA ILE A 446 19.14 -66.35 25.91
C ILE A 446 18.94 -66.56 27.41
N ASN A 447 17.90 -65.96 28.00
CA ASN A 447 17.52 -66.18 29.40
C ASN A 447 17.25 -67.66 29.71
N VAL A 448 16.61 -68.38 28.78
CA VAL A 448 16.38 -69.83 28.92
C VAL A 448 17.70 -70.61 28.87
N ALA A 449 18.60 -70.25 27.95
CA ALA A 449 19.92 -70.87 27.84
C ALA A 449 20.78 -70.60 29.10
N SER A 450 20.80 -69.35 29.58
CA SER A 450 21.49 -68.94 30.81
C SER A 450 20.94 -69.66 32.05
N GLY A 451 19.61 -69.76 32.16
CA GLY A 451 18.97 -70.52 33.25
C GLY A 451 19.33 -72.01 33.25
N ARG A 452 19.41 -72.66 32.08
CA ARG A 452 19.86 -74.06 31.96
C ARG A 452 21.34 -74.22 32.27
N LEU A 453 22.15 -73.24 31.88
CA LEU A 453 23.58 -73.24 32.16
C LEU A 453 23.85 -73.19 33.67
N LYS A 454 23.13 -72.33 34.40
CA LYS A 454 23.20 -72.25 35.88
C LYS A 454 22.90 -73.59 36.54
N LEU A 455 21.85 -74.29 36.10
CA LEU A 455 21.52 -75.63 36.59
C LEU A 455 22.62 -76.66 36.27
N ALA A 456 23.21 -76.60 35.08
CA ALA A 456 24.31 -77.50 34.69
C ALA A 456 25.59 -77.24 35.50
N ALA A 457 25.86 -75.99 35.87
CA ALA A 457 26.99 -75.59 36.72
C ALA A 457 26.83 -76.07 38.17
N GLU A 458 25.60 -76.28 38.66
CA GLU A 458 25.35 -76.91 39.96
C GLU A 458 25.62 -78.42 39.96
N GLU A 459 25.48 -79.08 38.80
CA GLU A 459 25.64 -80.53 38.65
C GLU A 459 27.06 -80.95 38.23
N CYS A 460 27.79 -80.11 37.50
CA CYS A 460 29.15 -80.40 37.06
C CYS A 460 30.03 -79.14 36.96
N ASP A 461 31.30 -79.30 37.31
CA ASP A 461 32.33 -78.27 37.16
C ASP A 461 33.08 -78.49 35.85
N SER A 462 33.08 -77.49 34.96
CA SER A 462 33.60 -77.61 33.60
C SER A 462 33.92 -76.23 33.02
N ASP A 463 35.17 -76.06 32.55
CA ASP A 463 35.62 -74.85 31.85
C ASP A 463 34.74 -74.50 30.64
N GLN A 464 34.05 -75.48 30.05
CA GLN A 464 33.13 -75.25 28.92
C GLN A 464 31.86 -74.49 29.35
N LEU A 465 31.41 -74.64 30.60
CA LEU A 465 30.24 -73.92 31.11
C LEU A 465 30.56 -72.44 31.27
N GLU A 466 31.75 -72.09 31.76
CA GLU A 466 32.21 -70.70 31.85
C GLU A 466 32.34 -70.02 30.48
N ILE A 467 32.75 -70.78 29.45
CA ILE A 467 32.83 -70.25 28.07
C ILE A 467 31.43 -69.96 27.52
N ILE A 468 30.45 -70.84 27.78
CA ILE A 468 29.07 -70.62 27.34
C ILE A 468 28.42 -69.46 28.10
N ASP A 469 28.72 -69.30 29.39
CA ASP A 469 28.19 -68.20 30.23
C ASP A 469 28.65 -66.86 29.66
N ARG A 470 29.97 -66.71 29.43
CA ARG A 470 30.55 -65.52 28.79
C ARG A 470 29.94 -65.23 27.43
N ALA A 471 29.71 -66.25 26.61
CA ALA A 471 29.09 -66.07 25.29
C ALA A 471 27.62 -65.61 25.39
N LEU A 472 26.85 -66.13 26.34
CA LEU A 472 25.46 -65.72 26.56
C LEU A 472 25.37 -64.29 27.11
N SER A 473 26.19 -63.95 28.11
CA SER A 473 26.27 -62.59 28.65
C SER A 473 26.67 -61.57 27.58
N ARG A 474 27.64 -61.92 26.72
CA ARG A 474 28.02 -61.07 25.59
C ARG A 474 26.89 -60.86 24.58
N MET A 475 26.06 -61.88 24.34
CA MET A 475 24.90 -61.71 23.47
C MET A 475 23.83 -60.83 24.10
N GLU A 476 23.60 -60.90 25.41
CA GLU A 476 22.70 -59.99 26.12
C GLU A 476 23.19 -58.54 26.01
N GLU A 477 24.48 -58.31 26.26
CA GLU A 477 25.11 -56.99 26.14
C GLU A 477 25.01 -56.42 24.72
N LEU A 478 25.31 -57.22 23.69
CA LEU A 478 25.17 -56.81 22.29
C LEU A 478 23.73 -56.43 21.91
N ILE A 479 22.73 -57.13 22.45
CA ILE A 479 21.32 -56.82 22.20
C ILE A 479 20.94 -55.50 22.88
N ASP A 480 21.43 -55.29 24.10
CA ASP A 480 21.14 -54.11 24.90
C ASP A 480 21.80 -52.87 24.30
N ASP A 481 23.06 -52.98 23.84
CA ASP A 481 23.78 -51.94 23.11
C ASP A 481 23.10 -51.58 21.78
N ALA A 482 22.73 -52.60 21.00
CA ALA A 482 22.05 -52.40 19.71
C ALA A 482 20.67 -51.76 19.88
N LEU A 483 19.96 -52.07 20.96
CA LEU A 483 18.71 -51.42 21.33
C LEU A 483 18.89 -49.95 21.68
N LEU A 484 19.95 -49.64 22.42
CA LEU A 484 20.25 -48.29 22.84
C LEU A 484 20.57 -47.41 21.62
N LEU A 485 21.38 -47.92 20.69
CA LEU A 485 21.68 -47.28 19.41
C LEU A 485 20.46 -47.20 18.47
N ALA A 486 19.63 -48.23 18.40
CA ALA A 486 18.46 -48.23 17.52
C ALA A 486 17.37 -47.23 17.95
N ARG A 487 17.40 -46.82 19.23
CA ARG A 487 16.55 -45.78 19.81
C ARG A 487 17.11 -44.37 19.57
N GLN A 488 17.83 -44.20 18.46
CA GLN A 488 18.52 -42.98 18.09
C GLN A 488 17.58 -41.76 18.16
N GLY A 489 17.95 -40.76 18.95
CA GLY A 489 17.15 -39.55 19.13
C GLY A 489 15.92 -39.71 20.04
N GLN A 490 15.87 -40.72 20.90
CA GLN A 490 15.00 -40.66 22.08
C GLN A 490 15.43 -39.47 22.94
N THR A 491 14.53 -38.48 23.03
CA THR A 491 14.63 -37.36 23.94
C THR A 491 15.00 -37.88 25.33
N VAL A 492 15.96 -37.22 25.98
CA VAL A 492 16.16 -37.34 27.43
C VAL A 492 14.78 -37.30 28.09
N GLY A 493 14.52 -38.22 29.02
CA GLY A 493 13.26 -38.27 29.74
C GLY A 493 13.05 -37.01 30.59
N GLU A 494 12.20 -37.11 31.62
CA GLU A 494 12.13 -36.02 32.59
C GLU A 494 13.48 -35.89 33.31
N THR A 495 14.15 -34.75 33.12
CA THR A 495 15.35 -34.43 33.89
C THR A 495 14.94 -34.08 35.33
N GLU A 496 15.72 -34.55 36.29
CA GLU A 496 15.57 -34.22 37.70
C GLU A 496 16.88 -33.73 38.31
N SER A 497 16.78 -33.07 39.45
CA SER A 497 17.93 -32.56 40.21
C SER A 497 18.50 -33.69 41.05
N LEU A 498 19.72 -34.14 40.74
CA LEU A 498 20.36 -35.26 41.43
C LEU A 498 21.77 -34.92 41.92
N ILE A 499 22.17 -35.52 43.04
CA ILE A 499 23.53 -35.41 43.59
C ILE A 499 24.40 -36.40 42.84
N LEU A 500 25.42 -35.91 42.12
CA LEU A 500 26.24 -36.75 41.24
C LEU A 500 26.89 -37.92 41.99
N CYS A 501 27.44 -37.69 43.20
CA CYS A 501 28.06 -38.78 43.95
C CYS A 501 27.09 -39.83 44.49
N ASP A 502 25.82 -39.49 44.70
CA ASP A 502 24.81 -40.49 45.10
C ASP A 502 24.56 -41.46 43.94
N LEU A 503 24.44 -40.93 42.71
CA LEU A 503 24.29 -41.73 41.51
C LEU A 503 25.55 -42.55 41.21
N VAL A 504 26.74 -41.97 41.32
CA VAL A 504 28.02 -42.68 41.18
C VAL A 504 28.11 -43.86 42.15
N ALA A 505 27.74 -43.66 43.41
CA ALA A 505 27.74 -44.71 44.42
C ALA A 505 26.73 -45.82 44.11
N GLN A 506 25.58 -45.48 43.52
CA GLN A 506 24.59 -46.44 43.06
C GLN A 506 25.11 -47.28 41.88
N CYS A 507 25.61 -46.63 40.83
CA CYS A 507 26.18 -47.29 39.65
C CYS A 507 27.42 -48.15 39.98
N TRP A 508 28.20 -47.76 41.00
CA TRP A 508 29.36 -48.57 41.42
C TRP A 508 28.95 -49.92 42.04
N GLN A 509 27.76 -50.02 42.62
CA GLN A 509 27.27 -51.27 43.21
C GLN A 509 26.81 -52.29 42.16
N THR A 510 26.50 -51.83 40.94
CA THR A 510 26.02 -52.67 39.83
C THR A 510 27.15 -53.22 38.98
N VAL A 511 28.31 -52.56 38.93
CA VAL A 511 29.48 -53.01 38.15
C VAL A 511 30.30 -54.04 38.94
N ALA A 512 30.82 -55.07 38.27
CA ALA A 512 31.74 -56.04 38.87
C ALA A 512 33.14 -55.41 39.04
N THR A 513 33.61 -55.26 40.27
CA THR A 513 34.71 -54.31 40.59
C THR A 513 36.02 -54.92 41.08
N ALA A 514 36.17 -56.25 41.17
CA ALA A 514 37.41 -56.92 41.62
C ALA A 514 38.11 -56.20 42.81
N GLU A 515 39.36 -55.74 42.67
CA GLU A 515 40.07 -54.90 43.67
C GLU A 515 40.04 -53.39 43.33
N ALA A 516 39.23 -52.99 42.34
CA ALA A 516 39.09 -51.60 41.92
C ALA A 516 38.43 -50.73 42.98
N THR A 517 38.75 -49.44 42.97
CA THR A 517 38.20 -48.44 43.90
C THR A 517 37.68 -47.22 43.16
N ILE A 518 36.62 -46.61 43.70
CA ILE A 518 36.08 -45.34 43.20
C ILE A 518 36.19 -44.25 44.26
N ASP A 519 36.59 -43.06 43.85
CA ASP A 519 36.71 -41.87 44.69
C ASP A 519 35.91 -40.72 44.06
N CYS A 520 34.78 -40.37 44.66
CA CYS A 520 33.93 -39.28 44.19
C CYS A 520 34.24 -38.01 44.99
N GLN A 521 34.87 -37.04 44.33
CA GLN A 521 35.44 -35.84 44.95
C GLN A 521 34.58 -34.60 44.74
N THR A 522 33.26 -34.76 44.66
CA THR A 522 32.32 -33.67 44.42
C THR A 522 31.04 -33.80 45.26
N GLU A 523 30.32 -32.71 45.46
CA GLU A 523 28.95 -32.73 46.01
C GLU A 523 27.98 -32.01 45.06
N ALA A 524 28.35 -31.89 43.79
CA ALA A 524 27.59 -31.16 42.79
C ALA A 524 26.20 -31.77 42.55
N VAL A 525 25.22 -30.87 42.38
CA VAL A 525 23.86 -31.22 41.96
C VAL A 525 23.71 -30.83 40.49
N ILE A 526 23.22 -31.75 39.67
CA ILE A 526 23.04 -31.55 38.23
C ILE A 526 21.61 -31.87 37.81
N ARG A 527 21.15 -31.27 36.70
CA ARG A 527 19.90 -31.65 36.03
C ARG A 527 20.17 -32.74 35.00
N ALA A 528 19.70 -33.96 35.22
CA ALA A 528 19.88 -35.05 34.27
C ALA A 528 18.72 -36.05 34.31
N ASP A 529 18.59 -36.89 33.28
CA ASP A 529 17.81 -38.13 33.38
C ASP A 529 18.66 -39.18 34.12
N PRO A 530 18.24 -39.61 35.33
CA PRO A 530 19.05 -40.50 36.17
C PRO A 530 19.31 -41.85 35.52
N SER A 531 18.35 -42.36 34.73
CA SER A 531 18.48 -43.67 34.09
C SER A 531 19.52 -43.63 32.98
N ARG A 532 19.48 -42.58 32.17
CA ARG A 532 20.44 -42.39 31.06
C ARG A 532 21.82 -42.03 31.56
N LEU A 533 21.92 -41.20 32.59
CA LEU A 533 23.21 -40.88 33.20
C LEU A 533 23.82 -42.11 33.90
N ALA A 534 23.01 -43.00 34.48
CA ALA A 534 23.49 -44.27 35.00
C ALA A 534 24.12 -45.14 33.89
N ASP A 535 23.48 -45.23 32.72
CA ASP A 535 24.04 -45.96 31.56
C ASP A 535 25.43 -45.43 31.17
N VAL A 536 25.61 -44.09 31.17
CA VAL A 536 26.92 -43.45 30.89
C VAL A 536 27.96 -43.84 31.93
N LEU A 537 27.63 -43.69 33.22
CA LEU A 537 28.55 -43.97 34.31
C LEU A 537 28.94 -45.44 34.37
N GLU A 538 27.98 -46.35 34.26
CA GLU A 538 28.23 -47.79 34.27
C GLU A 538 29.09 -48.25 33.09
N ASN A 539 28.90 -47.67 31.90
CA ASN A 539 29.76 -47.93 30.74
C ASN A 539 31.20 -47.48 30.99
N LEU A 540 31.39 -46.25 31.48
CA LEU A 540 32.72 -45.72 31.74
C LEU A 540 33.43 -46.49 32.87
N PHE A 541 32.70 -46.90 33.91
CA PHE A 541 33.25 -47.70 35.01
C PHE A 541 33.65 -49.10 34.54
N ARG A 542 32.81 -49.77 33.76
CA ARG A 542 33.12 -51.07 33.16
C ARG A 542 34.36 -50.99 32.29
N ASN A 543 34.44 -49.99 31.41
CA ASN A 543 35.60 -49.77 30.56
C ASN A 543 36.89 -49.57 31.38
N ALA A 544 36.83 -48.78 32.45
CA ALA A 544 37.98 -48.55 33.31
C ALA A 544 38.44 -49.83 34.03
N VAL A 545 37.51 -50.69 34.46
CA VAL A 545 37.83 -51.97 35.12
C VAL A 545 38.35 -53.02 34.12
N GLU A 546 37.74 -53.12 32.93
CA GLU A 546 38.12 -54.11 31.91
C GLU A 546 39.46 -53.80 31.24
N HIS A 547 39.75 -52.52 31.00
CA HIS A 547 40.99 -52.08 30.36
C HIS A 547 42.08 -51.67 31.37
N GLY A 548 41.73 -51.58 32.65
CA GLY A 548 42.66 -51.33 33.76
C GLY A 548 43.36 -52.61 34.25
N SER A 549 44.26 -52.44 35.22
CA SER A 549 44.75 -53.56 36.05
C SER A 549 43.74 -53.90 37.15
N ASP A 550 43.80 -55.09 37.75
CA ASP A 550 42.88 -55.56 38.81
C ASP A 550 42.65 -54.55 39.97
N SER A 551 43.56 -53.62 40.21
CA SER A 551 43.52 -52.58 41.24
C SER A 551 43.30 -51.14 40.71
N VAL A 552 42.54 -50.95 39.63
CA VAL A 552 42.30 -49.61 39.04
C VAL A 552 41.59 -48.69 40.03
N ARG A 553 41.97 -47.40 40.05
CA ARG A 553 41.28 -46.34 40.81
C ARG A 553 40.60 -45.40 39.83
N ILE A 554 39.30 -45.22 40.03
CA ILE A 554 38.46 -44.29 39.28
C ILE A 554 38.20 -43.06 40.17
N THR A 555 38.36 -41.87 39.61
CA THR A 555 38.08 -40.59 40.26
C THR A 555 36.99 -39.86 39.49
N VAL A 556 35.95 -39.42 40.21
CA VAL A 556 34.91 -38.55 39.66
C VAL A 556 35.02 -37.18 40.31
N GLY A 557 35.15 -36.13 39.50
CA GLY A 557 35.29 -34.77 39.99
C GLY A 557 34.61 -33.75 39.08
N THR A 558 34.68 -32.47 39.43
CA THR A 558 34.10 -31.37 38.64
C THR A 558 35.16 -30.57 37.90
N THR A 559 34.75 -29.98 36.79
CA THR A 559 35.46 -28.93 36.04
C THR A 559 34.64 -27.64 36.13
N ASP A 560 35.16 -26.55 35.53
CA ASP A 560 34.46 -25.26 35.52
C ASP A 560 33.12 -25.32 34.73
N THR A 561 33.00 -26.26 33.80
CA THR A 561 31.87 -26.38 32.86
C THR A 561 31.16 -27.73 32.92
N GLY A 562 31.53 -28.61 33.86
CA GLY A 562 30.87 -29.90 34.04
C GLY A 562 31.66 -30.85 34.94
N PHE A 563 31.71 -32.14 34.61
CA PHE A 563 32.35 -33.16 35.45
C PHE A 563 33.20 -34.11 34.64
N TYR A 564 34.11 -34.81 35.32
CA TYR A 564 35.01 -35.75 34.67
C TYR A 564 35.02 -37.09 35.40
N ILE A 565 35.32 -38.13 34.63
CA ILE A 565 35.63 -39.48 35.12
C ILE A 565 37.05 -39.79 34.65
N ALA A 566 37.94 -40.10 35.59
CA ALA A 566 39.34 -40.40 35.30
C ALA A 566 39.78 -41.71 35.95
N ASP A 567 40.61 -42.50 35.27
CA ASP A 567 41.25 -43.68 35.83
C ASP A 567 42.78 -43.54 35.94
N ASN A 568 43.43 -44.54 36.54
CA ASN A 568 44.89 -44.69 36.60
C ASN A 568 45.39 -45.90 35.78
N GLY A 569 44.62 -46.31 34.77
CA GLY A 569 44.95 -47.40 33.85
C GLY A 569 45.98 -46.99 32.78
N PRO A 570 46.06 -47.72 31.66
CA PRO A 570 47.05 -47.47 30.61
C PRO A 570 46.78 -46.20 29.77
N GLY A 571 45.61 -45.58 29.92
CA GLY A 571 45.18 -44.41 29.16
C GLY A 571 44.82 -44.73 27.71
N ILE A 572 44.42 -43.68 26.97
CA ILE A 572 44.03 -43.77 25.56
C ILE A 572 45.04 -43.01 24.70
N PRO A 573 45.67 -43.67 23.70
CA PRO A 573 46.63 -43.03 22.80
C PRO A 573 46.03 -41.79 22.12
N PRO A 574 46.76 -40.66 22.00
CA PRO A 574 46.24 -39.43 21.42
C PRO A 574 45.61 -39.60 20.03
N ASP A 575 46.19 -40.46 19.19
CA ASP A 575 45.74 -40.71 17.82
C ASP A 575 44.42 -41.51 17.76
N GLU A 576 43.99 -42.13 18.87
CA GLU A 576 42.76 -42.94 18.97
C GLU A 576 41.60 -42.18 19.64
N ARG A 577 41.85 -41.05 20.32
CA ARG A 577 40.87 -40.37 21.19
C ARG A 577 39.59 -39.89 20.49
N GLU A 578 39.65 -39.60 19.20
CA GLU A 578 38.45 -39.27 18.42
C GLU A 578 37.74 -40.53 17.91
N GLN A 579 38.51 -41.56 17.56
CA GLN A 579 38.01 -42.81 16.96
C GLN A 579 37.35 -43.74 17.96
N ILE A 580 37.69 -43.65 19.26
CA ILE A 580 37.09 -44.49 20.31
C ILE A 580 35.57 -44.35 20.42
N PHE A 581 35.03 -43.23 19.94
CA PHE A 581 33.60 -42.96 19.94
C PHE A 581 32.91 -43.37 18.63
N GLU A 582 33.66 -43.83 17.63
CA GLU A 582 33.08 -44.38 16.40
C GLU A 582 32.43 -45.73 16.69
N THR A 583 31.27 -45.94 16.10
CA THR A 583 30.48 -47.17 16.24
C THR A 583 31.28 -48.40 15.77
N GLY A 584 31.53 -49.34 16.69
CA GLY A 584 32.24 -50.60 16.42
C GLY A 584 33.76 -50.54 16.71
N TYR A 585 34.26 -49.44 17.27
CA TYR A 585 35.65 -49.35 17.72
C TYR A 585 35.88 -50.13 19.02
N SER A 586 36.76 -51.13 19.02
CA SER A 586 37.19 -51.82 20.25
C SER A 586 38.63 -52.35 20.12
N THR A 587 39.41 -52.21 21.19
CA THR A 587 40.78 -52.74 21.30
C THR A 587 40.84 -54.13 21.94
N ASN A 588 39.71 -54.64 22.44
CA ASN A 588 39.58 -55.97 23.04
C ASN A 588 38.77 -56.89 22.12
N THR A 589 39.22 -58.13 21.91
CA THR A 589 38.48 -59.17 21.17
C THR A 589 37.12 -59.49 21.79
N ASP A 590 36.94 -59.19 23.07
CA ASP A 590 35.70 -59.42 23.81
C ASP A 590 34.70 -58.25 23.88
N GLY A 591 35.10 -57.04 23.46
CA GLY A 591 34.23 -55.86 23.48
C GLY A 591 33.27 -55.77 22.29
N THR A 592 32.15 -55.08 22.48
CA THR A 592 31.15 -54.82 21.41
C THR A 592 31.55 -53.65 20.51
N GLY A 593 32.31 -52.69 21.08
CA GLY A 593 32.70 -51.44 20.42
C GLY A 593 31.56 -50.41 20.30
N PHE A 594 30.44 -50.62 21.01
CA PHE A 594 29.30 -49.71 21.02
C PHE A 594 29.26 -48.82 22.27
N GLY A 595 29.86 -49.24 23.38
CA GLY A 595 29.74 -48.56 24.68
C GLY A 595 30.09 -47.06 24.65
N LEU A 596 31.23 -46.67 24.08
CA LEU A 596 31.62 -45.24 24.01
C LEU A 596 30.78 -44.43 23.01
N ALA A 597 30.34 -45.05 21.91
CA ALA A 597 29.41 -44.41 20.96
C ALA A 597 28.06 -44.12 21.65
N ILE A 598 27.57 -45.05 22.46
CA ILE A 598 26.37 -44.89 23.31
C ILE A 598 26.57 -43.78 24.35
N VAL A 599 27.74 -43.74 25.01
CA VAL A 599 28.07 -42.67 25.96
C VAL A 599 28.00 -41.30 25.29
N ARG A 600 28.61 -41.13 24.12
CA ARG A 600 28.56 -39.86 23.37
C ARG A 600 27.13 -39.48 23.03
N GLU A 601 26.32 -40.41 22.54
CA GLU A 601 24.93 -40.15 22.17
C GLU A 601 24.08 -39.68 23.36
N ILE A 602 24.22 -40.32 24.53
CA ILE A 602 23.48 -39.93 25.73
C ILE A 602 23.91 -38.54 26.21
N VAL A 603 25.20 -38.25 26.19
CA VAL A 603 25.74 -36.93 26.59
C VAL A 603 25.23 -35.84 25.64
N GLU A 604 25.29 -36.05 24.32
CA GLU A 604 24.77 -35.11 23.32
C GLU A 604 23.26 -34.91 23.46
N ALA A 605 22.49 -35.96 23.79
CA ALA A 605 21.05 -35.84 24.02
C ALA A 605 20.70 -34.95 25.22
N HIS A 606 21.58 -34.86 26.23
CA HIS A 606 21.45 -33.91 27.36
C HIS A 606 21.85 -32.47 27.00
N GLY A 607 22.32 -32.23 25.76
CA GLY A 607 22.88 -30.96 25.33
C GLY A 607 24.30 -30.71 25.86
N TRP A 608 24.98 -31.76 26.30
CA TRP A 608 26.35 -31.72 26.81
C TRP A 608 27.35 -32.18 25.75
N ALA A 609 28.64 -31.97 25.98
CA ALA A 609 29.71 -32.47 25.14
C ALA A 609 30.67 -33.39 25.93
N ILE A 610 31.23 -34.42 25.29
CA ILE A 610 32.24 -35.30 25.88
C ILE A 610 33.56 -35.22 25.13
N GLU A 611 34.65 -35.03 25.87
CA GLU A 611 36.02 -35.05 25.38
C GLU A 611 36.86 -36.10 26.13
N THR A 612 37.90 -36.62 25.48
CA THR A 612 38.81 -37.60 26.09
C THR A 612 40.23 -37.03 26.18
N GLY A 613 40.82 -37.16 27.37
CA GLY A 613 42.15 -36.69 27.71
C GLY A 613 42.95 -37.71 28.51
N GLU A 614 44.04 -37.23 29.09
CA GLU A 614 44.90 -38.00 30.00
C GLU A 614 44.62 -37.59 31.45
N SER A 615 44.48 -38.57 32.32
CA SER A 615 44.33 -38.38 33.76
C SER A 615 45.64 -37.93 34.40
N GLU A 616 45.59 -37.16 35.49
CA GLU A 616 46.78 -36.78 36.26
C GLU A 616 47.53 -38.01 36.82
N ALA A 617 46.84 -39.14 36.97
CA ALA A 617 47.39 -40.41 37.39
C ALA A 617 47.96 -41.28 36.24
N GLY A 618 47.94 -40.78 35.00
CA GLY A 618 48.47 -41.45 33.81
C GLY A 618 47.48 -42.37 33.05
N GLY A 619 46.21 -42.41 33.47
CA GLY A 619 45.14 -43.19 32.82
C GLY A 619 44.24 -42.38 31.88
N ALA A 620 43.06 -42.90 31.55
CA ALA A 620 42.11 -42.21 30.68
C ALA A 620 41.30 -41.19 31.48
N ARG A 621 40.91 -40.08 30.84
CA ARG A 621 40.00 -39.08 31.42
C ARG A 621 38.92 -38.74 30.41
N PHE A 622 37.67 -38.75 30.83
CA PHE A 622 36.50 -38.31 30.07
C PHE A 622 35.92 -37.07 30.71
N ASP A 623 35.93 -35.95 30.01
CA ASP A 623 35.40 -34.66 30.46
C ASP A 623 34.03 -34.44 29.81
N ILE A 624 32.99 -34.33 30.64
CA ILE A 624 31.61 -34.03 30.23
C ILE A 624 31.35 -32.57 30.58
N THR A 625 31.08 -31.76 29.55
CA THR A 625 31.04 -30.31 29.60
C THR A 625 29.67 -29.77 29.18
N ASP A 626 29.43 -28.48 29.41
CA ASP A 626 28.13 -27.80 29.25
C ASP A 626 27.04 -28.28 30.22
N VAL A 627 27.46 -28.77 31.40
CA VAL A 627 26.55 -29.26 32.44
C VAL A 627 26.13 -28.11 33.35
N GLU A 628 24.81 -27.94 33.53
CA GLU A 628 24.26 -26.96 34.47
C GLU A 628 24.32 -27.49 35.90
N PHE A 629 25.11 -26.82 36.75
CA PHE A 629 25.14 -27.05 38.19
C PHE A 629 24.03 -26.28 38.89
N ILE A 630 23.30 -26.97 39.76
CA ILE A 630 22.24 -26.39 40.57
C ILE A 630 22.82 -26.01 41.93
N ASP A 631 22.62 -24.77 42.34
CA ASP A 631 22.92 -24.33 43.70
C ASP A 631 22.03 -25.08 44.70
N ARG A 632 22.66 -25.61 45.75
CA ARG A 632 22.03 -26.44 46.78
C ARG A 632 21.04 -25.69 47.68
#